data_AF-A0AAJ6IT28-F1
#
_entry.id   AF-A0AAJ6IT28-F1
#
_cell.length_a   1.000
_cell.length_b   1.000
_cell.length_c   1.000
_cell.angle_alpha   90.00
_cell.angle_beta   90.00
_cell.angle_gamma   90.00
#
_symmetry.space_group_name_H-M   'P 1'
#
loop_
_entity.id
_entity.type
_entity.pdbx_description
1 polymer ?
#
loop_
_entity_poly.entity_id
_entity_poly.type
_entity_poly.pdbx_seq_one_letter_code
_entity_poly.pdbx_strand_id
1 'polypeptide(L)'
;MAVLTIRGVRSYGADKDVRIDLSNKVTLIYGQNGSGKSTISNYFSGYYPEKYHQCRFESQVELFPLVFNQDYIERKFSLENVQPGIFTLSEHNKDIQEQVDDNRKKITRVDTKISELNTEIAGRAKMELTLINNCAARMFKRTSTERARFSSFLTGAKQQRNFYERIKDIPLAVTELNMEELSARLENLEKSKGTSLPYISFTLPPPLNPAVLQLIHSPLQPASGTQFAGFIANMGNADWVREGTRYIRDDVCPFCQNTFDTAHFAEEMARMYDKSYTDAIDVIKKAAGDVAENVDYLNDLSERVFRHPAVNEGAEVFVSLKLLIQISQSHLQTIVNKLERPSEIYDVADISEASNSLISSIEKINNTVSANNQLADNYDAEMARLKADVDMYLRQICDEYLVALTAELQEVRAQKTKAEQQASALLTERRQLGDQTSRLVGQLSVIQPTIDSININLKALGVTDFHICCHNEEMKLYRLRRVSDPGEQDVFRTLSEGEKTIIALLYFIESCTGSVTPDAVHDGRKIIVIDDPISSLSHNYIYEVASLIKRKIIKPETARHLVILTHNLFFFQEILLTAVRRLESKLDAPKGWSLLRIIKNEHSDCIPLSMHEMLNEYQALWQTLKDVRDNKSQVIVLPNTMRNILEYYFSFACKEEKLEKTLAALASEHAEGRYDSFYRAINRHSHSDGRNILSTGIMDKSEYFRLFRKIFEEMDELTHYCSMMDEKQDEVI
;
A
#
# COMPACT_ATOMS: atom_id res chain seq x y z
N MET A 1 8.33 54.25 25.47
CA MET A 1 9.61 54.68 24.88
C MET A 1 9.96 53.69 23.79
N ALA A 2 10.27 54.16 22.58
CA ALA A 2 10.70 53.41 21.41
C ALA A 2 11.81 54.23 20.69
N VAL A 3 13.09 53.90 20.91
CA VAL A 3 14.22 54.72 20.45
C VAL A 3 15.20 53.87 19.64
N LEU A 4 15.54 54.34 18.44
CA LEU A 4 16.55 53.75 17.57
C LEU A 4 17.89 54.45 17.76
N THR A 5 18.95 53.70 18.02
CA THR A 5 20.33 54.18 18.07
C THR A 5 21.09 53.61 16.88
N ILE A 6 21.63 54.48 16.02
CA ILE A 6 22.41 54.11 14.84
C ILE A 6 23.87 54.55 15.03
N ARG A 7 24.80 53.65 14.71
CA ARG A 7 26.25 53.91 14.81
C ARG A 7 27.02 53.07 13.79
N GLY A 8 27.99 53.67 13.10
CA GLY A 8 28.99 52.94 12.30
C GLY A 8 28.44 52.24 11.06
N VAL A 9 27.32 52.71 10.49
CA VAL A 9 26.68 52.08 9.32
C VAL A 9 26.41 53.08 8.22
N ARG A 10 26.84 52.74 6.99
CA ARG A 10 26.66 53.55 5.77
C ARG A 10 27.14 55.00 5.97
N SER A 11 26.21 55.95 6.07
CA SER A 11 26.50 57.39 6.18
C SER A 11 26.55 57.89 7.62
N TYR A 12 26.34 57.03 8.61
CA TYR A 12 26.42 57.35 10.04
C TYR A 12 27.82 56.99 10.57
N GLY A 13 28.44 57.92 11.30
CA GLY A 13 29.80 57.79 11.82
C GLY A 13 29.96 56.68 12.86
N ALA A 14 31.18 56.16 13.00
CA ALA A 14 31.51 55.13 14.00
C ALA A 14 31.84 55.72 15.39
N ASP A 15 32.06 57.02 15.45
CA ASP A 15 32.48 57.82 16.59
C ASP A 15 31.31 58.42 17.38
N LYS A 16 30.12 58.54 16.77
CA LYS A 16 28.92 59.16 17.36
C LYS A 16 27.67 58.27 17.25
N ASP A 17 26.95 58.15 18.35
CA ASP A 17 25.62 57.53 18.38
C ASP A 17 24.56 58.56 17.93
N VAL A 18 23.78 58.22 16.90
CA VAL A 18 22.60 59.02 16.50
C VAL A 18 21.35 58.36 17.07
N ARG A 19 20.66 59.08 17.96
CA ARG A 19 19.44 58.61 18.63
C ARG A 19 18.19 59.23 17.99
N ILE A 20 17.27 58.38 17.55
CA ILE A 20 16.05 58.76 16.86
C ILE A 20 14.86 58.29 17.72
N ASP A 21 14.08 59.24 18.23
CA ASP A 21 12.89 58.94 19.03
C ASP A 21 11.69 58.63 18.15
N LEU A 22 11.23 57.37 18.21
CA LEU A 22 10.09 56.82 17.49
C LEU A 22 8.93 56.51 18.44
N SER A 23 8.93 57.08 19.65
CA SER A 23 7.92 56.81 20.70
C SER A 23 6.54 57.36 20.37
N ASN A 24 6.45 58.36 19.49
CA ASN A 24 5.18 58.89 19.04
C ASN A 24 4.46 57.92 18.10
N LYS A 25 3.15 58.13 17.93
CA LYS A 25 2.32 57.25 17.10
C LYS A 25 2.69 57.36 15.62
N VAL A 26 2.99 58.57 15.16
CA VAL A 26 3.48 58.83 13.80
C VAL A 26 4.78 59.61 13.90
N THR A 27 5.84 59.13 13.26
CA THR A 27 7.08 59.85 13.07
C THR A 27 7.28 60.10 11.58
N LEU A 28 7.29 61.35 11.17
CA LEU A 28 7.52 61.76 9.79
C LEU A 28 8.93 62.34 9.68
N ILE A 29 9.76 61.73 8.83
CA ILE A 29 11.18 62.04 8.70
C ILE A 29 11.46 62.55 7.29
N TYR A 30 11.89 63.81 7.19
CA TYR A 30 12.35 64.40 5.94
C TYR A 30 13.87 64.31 5.79
N GLY A 31 14.38 64.14 4.58
CA GLY A 31 15.82 64.27 4.34
C GLY A 31 16.18 64.23 2.86
N GLN A 32 17.21 64.95 2.46
CA GLN A 32 17.65 64.98 1.06
C GLN A 32 18.15 63.61 0.57
N ASN A 33 18.27 63.43 -0.74
CA ASN A 33 18.81 62.18 -1.29
C ASN A 33 20.25 61.94 -0.83
N GLY A 34 20.55 60.67 -0.49
CA GLY A 34 21.88 60.29 0.04
C GLY A 34 22.17 60.71 1.48
N SER A 35 21.19 61.27 2.22
CA SER A 35 21.34 61.68 3.63
C SER A 35 21.33 60.53 4.66
N GLY A 36 20.99 59.30 4.25
CA GLY A 36 20.99 58.13 5.15
C GLY A 36 19.61 57.68 5.65
N LYS A 37 18.51 58.21 5.12
CA LYS A 37 17.12 57.78 5.42
C LYS A 37 16.95 56.26 5.35
N SER A 38 17.32 55.66 4.22
CA SER A 38 17.14 54.22 3.99
C SER A 38 17.97 53.33 4.90
N THR A 39 18.94 53.87 5.65
CA THR A 39 19.64 53.12 6.69
C THR A 39 18.70 52.82 7.87
N ILE A 40 17.72 53.68 8.14
CA ILE A 40 16.72 53.48 9.20
C ILE A 40 15.76 52.36 8.82
N SER A 41 15.19 52.40 7.61
CA SER A 41 14.27 51.37 7.13
C SER A 41 14.95 50.01 7.03
N ASN A 42 16.18 49.97 6.52
CA ASN A 42 16.98 48.73 6.40
C ASN A 42 17.41 48.13 7.75
N TYR A 43 17.44 48.90 8.83
CA TYR A 43 17.63 48.33 10.17
C TYR A 43 16.43 47.47 10.56
N PHE A 44 15.22 48.01 10.39
CA PHE A 44 13.98 47.31 10.73
C PHE A 44 13.64 46.15 9.77
N SER A 45 14.21 46.12 8.56
CA SER A 45 13.99 45.01 7.62
C SER A 45 14.70 43.71 8.06
N GLY A 46 15.75 43.82 8.87
CA GLY A 46 16.51 42.67 9.38
C GLY A 46 17.37 41.94 8.34
N TYR A 47 17.46 42.43 7.10
CA TYR A 47 18.15 41.72 6.01
C TYR A 47 19.68 41.75 6.07
N TYR A 48 20.27 42.66 6.86
CA TYR A 48 21.73 42.84 6.91
C TYR A 48 22.26 42.89 8.35
N PRO A 49 22.02 41.86 9.19
CA PRO A 49 22.34 41.90 10.62
C PRO A 49 23.80 42.24 10.89
N GLU A 50 24.73 41.68 10.10
CA GLU A 50 26.18 41.95 10.19
C GLU A 50 26.53 43.44 10.04
N LYS A 51 25.81 44.16 9.17
CA LYS A 51 26.06 45.58 8.93
C LYS A 51 25.53 46.46 10.06
N TYR A 52 24.59 45.98 10.88
CA TYR A 52 23.91 46.74 11.93
C TYR A 52 24.31 46.34 13.36
N HIS A 53 25.43 45.63 13.53
CA HIS A 53 25.87 45.10 14.84
C HIS A 53 26.08 46.17 15.94
N GLN A 54 26.32 47.44 15.58
CA GLN A 54 26.46 48.56 16.53
C GLN A 54 25.17 49.38 16.69
N CYS A 55 24.09 48.99 16.03
CA CYS A 55 22.80 49.66 16.10
C CYS A 55 21.85 48.89 17.04
N ARG A 56 21.00 49.61 17.77
CA ARG A 56 20.02 49.01 18.69
C ARG A 56 18.72 49.77 18.70
N PHE A 57 17.62 49.05 18.87
CA PHE A 57 16.29 49.61 19.05
C PHE A 57 15.73 49.19 20.41
N GLU A 58 15.43 50.18 21.24
CA GLU A 58 14.96 49.98 22.61
C GLU A 58 13.47 50.32 22.69
N SER A 59 12.63 49.36 23.06
CA SER A 59 11.19 49.55 23.24
C SER A 59 10.70 48.88 24.53
N GLN A 60 9.70 49.48 25.19
CA GLN A 60 9.05 48.92 26.39
C GLN A 60 8.23 47.65 26.11
N VAL A 61 7.82 47.46 24.86
CA VAL A 61 7.10 46.28 24.39
C VAL A 61 7.81 45.73 23.16
N GLU A 62 7.78 44.43 22.98
CA GLU A 62 8.25 43.79 21.76
C GLU A 62 7.39 44.27 20.57
N LEU A 63 8.04 44.82 19.55
CA LEU A 63 7.40 45.34 18.36
C LEU A 63 7.77 44.51 17.14
N PHE A 64 6.78 44.26 16.28
CA PHE A 64 6.96 43.52 15.04
C PHE A 64 7.10 44.50 13.87
N PRO A 65 8.30 44.64 13.28
CA PRO A 65 8.53 45.57 12.19
C PRO A 65 7.92 45.08 10.88
N LEU A 66 7.18 45.97 10.21
CA LEU A 66 6.74 45.82 8.83
C LEU A 66 7.37 46.96 8.03
N VAL A 67 8.25 46.61 7.09
CA VAL A 67 9.06 47.60 6.36
C VAL A 67 8.73 47.61 4.88
N PHE A 68 8.40 48.79 4.37
CA PHE A 68 8.33 49.09 2.94
C PHE A 68 9.55 49.90 2.54
N ASN A 69 10.42 49.31 1.72
CA ASN A 69 11.64 49.92 1.18
C ASN A 69 11.99 49.27 -0.18
N GLN A 70 13.09 49.69 -0.80
CA GLN A 70 13.54 49.12 -2.07
C GLN A 70 13.78 47.59 -1.99
N ASP A 71 14.37 47.08 -0.90
CA ASP A 71 14.61 45.64 -0.72
C ASP A 71 13.28 44.85 -0.69
N TYR A 72 12.23 45.41 -0.09
CA TYR A 72 10.90 44.81 -0.06
C TYR A 72 10.31 44.68 -1.47
N ILE A 73 10.43 45.75 -2.27
CA ILE A 73 10.00 45.75 -3.68
C ILE A 73 10.77 44.68 -4.45
N GLU A 74 12.10 44.70 -4.38
CA GLU A 74 12.95 43.76 -5.10
C GLU A 74 12.67 42.31 -4.72
N ARG A 75 12.57 41.97 -3.43
CA ARG A 75 12.32 40.59 -2.97
C ARG A 75 10.94 40.06 -3.33
N LYS A 76 9.90 40.91 -3.28
CA LYS A 76 8.54 40.49 -3.67
C LYS A 76 8.45 40.19 -5.16
N PHE A 77 9.40 40.68 -5.95
CA PHE A 77 9.42 40.56 -7.39
C PHE A 77 10.58 39.74 -7.96
N SER A 78 11.55 39.33 -7.13
CA SER A 78 12.70 38.52 -7.50
C SER A 78 12.54 37.09 -6.98
N LEU A 79 11.75 36.27 -7.68
CA LEU A 79 11.71 34.82 -7.43
C LEU A 79 12.10 34.08 -8.71
N GLU A 80 13.25 33.41 -8.66
CA GLU A 80 13.92 32.76 -9.79
C GLU A 80 13.36 31.37 -10.18
N ASN A 81 12.32 30.84 -9.52
CA ASN A 81 11.95 29.42 -9.68
C ASN A 81 10.50 29.13 -10.10
N VAL A 82 9.70 30.15 -10.42
CA VAL A 82 8.37 29.96 -11.01
C VAL A 82 8.24 30.99 -12.11
N GLN A 83 7.68 30.60 -13.27
CA GLN A 83 7.45 31.44 -14.45
C GLN A 83 7.29 32.94 -14.13
N PRO A 84 8.00 33.84 -14.84
CA PRO A 84 7.94 35.26 -14.56
C PRO A 84 6.49 35.77 -14.61
N GLY A 85 6.04 36.41 -13.53
CA GLY A 85 4.67 36.92 -13.41
C GLY A 85 3.67 36.06 -12.63
N ILE A 86 4.07 34.87 -12.14
CA ILE A 86 3.31 34.09 -11.15
C ILE A 86 3.93 34.31 -9.76
N PHE A 87 3.16 34.78 -8.78
CA PHE A 87 3.63 35.03 -7.42
C PHE A 87 2.65 34.51 -6.36
N THR A 88 3.21 34.06 -5.24
CA THR A 88 2.45 33.72 -4.02
C THR A 88 2.48 34.90 -3.06
N LEU A 89 1.33 35.16 -2.44
CA LEU A 89 1.13 36.32 -1.58
C LEU A 89 1.53 36.06 -0.12
N SER A 90 2.22 34.96 0.17
CA SER A 90 2.87 34.71 1.47
C SER A 90 4.09 33.80 1.28
N GLU A 91 5.19 34.06 1.99
CA GLU A 91 6.36 33.16 2.00
C GLU A 91 5.98 31.78 2.55
N HIS A 92 5.04 31.75 3.50
CA HIS A 92 4.46 30.53 4.06
C HIS A 92 3.85 29.59 3.01
N ASN A 93 3.23 30.12 1.96
CA ASN A 93 2.65 29.29 0.89
C ASN A 93 3.72 28.67 -0.03
N LYS A 94 4.92 29.27 -0.13
CA LYS A 94 6.01 28.71 -0.94
C LYS A 94 6.56 27.42 -0.30
N ASP A 95 6.77 27.43 1.01
CA ASP A 95 7.25 26.25 1.75
C ASP A 95 6.23 25.11 1.71
N ILE A 96 4.93 25.43 1.88
CA ILE A 96 3.84 24.46 1.74
C ILE A 96 3.82 23.89 0.31
N GLN A 97 4.06 24.71 -0.71
CA GLN A 97 4.09 24.28 -2.10
C GLN A 97 5.26 23.32 -2.39
N GLU A 98 6.47 23.65 -1.94
CA GLU A 98 7.64 22.77 -2.11
C GLU A 98 7.41 21.40 -1.46
N GLN A 99 6.77 21.37 -0.28
CA GLN A 99 6.39 20.13 0.39
C GLN A 99 5.30 19.35 -0.36
N VAL A 100 4.30 20.02 -0.93
CA VAL A 100 3.25 19.39 -1.75
C VAL A 100 3.86 18.78 -3.02
N ASP A 101 4.75 19.48 -3.70
CA ASP A 101 5.40 19.00 -4.91
C ASP A 101 6.36 17.82 -4.64
N ASP A 102 7.09 17.85 -3.52
CA ASP A 102 7.92 16.72 -3.08
C ASP A 102 7.05 15.50 -2.73
N ASN A 103 5.93 15.68 -2.01
CA ASN A 103 4.99 14.61 -1.71
C ASN A 103 4.38 14.01 -2.98
N ARG A 104 4.00 14.84 -3.97
CA ARG A 104 3.50 14.36 -5.27
C ARG A 104 4.55 13.53 -6.01
N LYS A 105 5.82 13.98 -6.03
CA LYS A 105 6.93 13.19 -6.62
C LYS A 105 7.13 11.85 -5.91
N LYS A 106 7.06 11.83 -4.57
CA LYS A 106 7.13 10.60 -3.76
C LYS A 106 5.97 9.66 -4.08
N ILE A 107 4.74 10.17 -4.15
CA ILE A 107 3.55 9.38 -4.51
C ILE A 107 3.74 8.71 -5.87
N THR A 108 4.18 9.44 -6.91
CA THR A 108 4.42 8.85 -8.23
C THR A 108 5.46 7.74 -8.21
N ARG A 109 6.55 7.91 -7.44
CA ARG A 109 7.58 6.87 -7.26
C ARG A 109 7.02 5.63 -6.56
N VAL A 110 6.23 5.84 -5.50
CA VAL A 110 5.59 4.77 -4.74
C VAL A 110 4.59 4.00 -5.61
N ASP A 111 3.74 4.69 -6.39
CA ASP A 111 2.77 4.08 -7.30
C ASP A 111 3.47 3.24 -8.39
N THR A 112 4.58 3.72 -8.95
CA THR A 112 5.40 2.96 -9.90
C THR A 112 5.88 1.65 -9.29
N LYS A 113 6.40 1.72 -8.05
CA LYS A 113 6.93 0.54 -7.34
C LYS A 113 5.84 -0.46 -6.92
N ILE A 114 4.66 0.03 -6.56
CA ILE A 114 3.48 -0.82 -6.31
C ILE A 114 3.09 -1.57 -7.60
N SER A 115 3.11 -0.90 -8.76
CA SER A 115 2.81 -1.53 -10.05
C SER A 115 3.81 -2.65 -10.41
N GLU A 116 5.11 -2.40 -10.20
CA GLU A 116 6.17 -3.40 -10.38
C GLU A 116 5.96 -4.62 -9.48
N LEU A 117 5.70 -4.40 -8.18
CA LEU A 117 5.43 -5.48 -7.22
C LEU A 117 4.17 -6.27 -7.57
N ASN A 118 3.09 -5.61 -8.00
CA ASN A 118 1.87 -6.30 -8.45
C ASN A 118 2.13 -7.19 -9.68
N THR A 119 2.98 -6.73 -10.59
CA THR A 119 3.41 -7.53 -11.75
C THR A 119 4.23 -8.75 -11.30
N GLU A 120 5.14 -8.57 -10.33
CA GLU A 120 5.88 -9.69 -9.74
C GLU A 120 4.94 -10.70 -9.06
N ILE A 121 4.01 -10.25 -8.23
CA ILE A 121 3.03 -11.11 -7.53
C ILE A 121 2.23 -11.95 -8.53
N ALA A 122 1.72 -11.32 -9.60
CA ALA A 122 1.02 -12.02 -10.67
C ALA A 122 1.92 -13.04 -11.39
N GLY A 123 3.18 -12.68 -11.64
CA GLY A 123 4.19 -13.57 -12.20
C GLY A 123 4.45 -14.80 -11.32
N ARG A 124 4.59 -14.61 -10.00
CA ARG A 124 4.78 -15.70 -9.03
C ARG A 124 3.55 -16.62 -8.94
N ALA A 125 2.34 -16.06 -8.93
CA ALA A 125 1.11 -16.86 -8.95
C ALA A 125 1.00 -17.74 -10.21
N LYS A 126 1.42 -17.22 -11.37
CA LYS A 126 1.51 -18.01 -12.61
C LYS A 126 2.59 -19.08 -12.54
N MET A 127 3.72 -18.79 -11.88
CA MET A 127 4.80 -19.74 -11.65
C MET A 127 4.32 -20.90 -10.76
N GLU A 128 3.59 -20.64 -9.66
CA GLU A 128 2.99 -21.70 -8.83
C GLU A 128 2.11 -22.66 -9.65
N LEU A 129 1.23 -22.11 -10.50
CA LEU A 129 0.38 -22.92 -11.38
C LEU A 129 1.20 -23.76 -12.37
N THR A 130 2.29 -23.19 -12.89
CA THR A 130 3.20 -23.89 -13.81
C THR A 130 3.92 -25.05 -13.12
N LEU A 131 4.41 -24.84 -11.90
CA LEU A 131 5.07 -25.88 -11.10
C LEU A 131 4.11 -27.04 -10.79
N ILE A 132 2.89 -26.73 -10.36
CA ILE A 132 1.85 -27.73 -10.11
C ILE A 132 1.53 -28.52 -11.38
N ASN A 133 1.31 -27.85 -12.51
CA ASN A 133 1.01 -28.52 -13.78
C ASN A 133 2.18 -29.41 -14.26
N ASN A 134 3.43 -28.96 -14.08
CA ASN A 134 4.62 -29.75 -14.42
C ASN A 134 4.77 -30.97 -13.51
N CYS A 135 4.50 -30.83 -12.21
CA CYS A 135 4.47 -31.95 -11.28
C CYS A 135 3.38 -32.95 -11.66
N ALA A 136 2.16 -32.47 -11.92
CA ALA A 136 1.04 -33.29 -12.36
C ALA A 136 1.36 -34.07 -13.64
N ALA A 137 2.00 -33.44 -14.63
CA ALA A 137 2.43 -34.10 -15.87
C ALA A 137 3.49 -35.19 -15.61
N ARG A 138 4.48 -34.92 -14.75
CA ARG A 138 5.53 -35.89 -14.36
C ARG A 138 4.94 -37.09 -13.63
N MET A 139 4.13 -36.85 -12.61
CA MET A 139 3.41 -37.89 -11.85
C MET A 139 2.55 -38.76 -12.77
N PHE A 140 1.78 -38.12 -13.66
CA PHE A 140 0.92 -38.83 -14.60
C PHE A 140 1.73 -39.69 -15.58
N LYS A 141 2.86 -39.18 -16.10
CA LYS A 141 3.75 -39.95 -16.96
C LYS A 141 4.38 -41.13 -16.24
N ARG A 142 4.86 -40.93 -15.00
CA ARG A 142 5.55 -41.97 -14.21
C ARG A 142 4.65 -43.15 -13.85
N THR A 143 3.37 -42.89 -13.62
CA THR A 143 2.37 -43.88 -13.17
C THR A 143 1.59 -44.52 -14.32
N SER A 144 2.06 -44.43 -15.56
CA SER A 144 1.28 -44.88 -16.74
C SER A 144 0.93 -46.36 -16.69
N THR A 145 1.86 -47.21 -16.28
CA THR A 145 1.68 -48.67 -16.19
C THR A 145 0.68 -49.04 -15.10
N GLU A 146 0.80 -48.42 -13.94
CA GLU A 146 -0.03 -48.64 -12.77
C GLU A 146 -1.46 -48.15 -13.00
N ARG A 147 -1.61 -46.96 -13.57
CA ARG A 147 -2.93 -46.42 -13.94
C ARG A 147 -3.61 -47.23 -15.03
N ALA A 148 -2.87 -47.89 -15.92
CA ALA A 148 -3.45 -48.77 -16.93
C ALA A 148 -4.05 -50.03 -16.28
N ARG A 149 -3.34 -50.66 -15.33
CA ARG A 149 -3.84 -51.85 -14.62
C ARG A 149 -5.01 -51.52 -13.69
N PHE A 150 -4.97 -50.40 -12.98
CA PHE A 150 -6.01 -50.00 -12.02
C PHE A 150 -6.99 -48.95 -12.56
N SER A 151 -7.22 -48.94 -13.87
CA SER A 151 -8.01 -47.91 -14.57
C SER A 151 -9.44 -47.75 -14.03
N SER A 152 -10.04 -48.84 -13.56
CA SER A 152 -11.38 -48.87 -12.94
C SER A 152 -11.46 -47.99 -11.68
N PHE A 153 -10.41 -47.97 -10.86
CA PHE A 153 -10.33 -47.16 -9.65
C PHE A 153 -10.08 -45.67 -9.88
N LEU A 154 -9.67 -45.29 -11.08
CA LEU A 154 -9.24 -43.93 -11.43
C LEU A 154 -10.31 -43.10 -12.14
N THR A 155 -11.57 -43.51 -12.07
CA THR A 155 -12.70 -42.72 -12.56
C THR A 155 -12.69 -41.32 -11.90
N GLY A 156 -12.78 -40.27 -12.72
CA GLY A 156 -12.62 -38.86 -12.29
C GLY A 156 -11.19 -38.33 -12.24
N ALA A 157 -10.18 -39.21 -12.22
CA ALA A 157 -8.75 -38.88 -12.11
C ALA A 157 -7.93 -39.28 -13.36
N LYS A 158 -8.58 -39.33 -14.53
CA LYS A 158 -7.96 -39.74 -15.81
C LYS A 158 -7.20 -38.61 -16.53
N GLN A 159 -7.23 -37.40 -15.99
CA GLN A 159 -6.49 -36.24 -16.51
C GLN A 159 -5.39 -35.85 -15.53
N GLN A 160 -4.29 -35.26 -16.04
CA GLN A 160 -3.10 -34.92 -15.25
C GLN A 160 -3.42 -34.15 -13.97
N ARG A 161 -4.21 -33.07 -14.09
CA ARG A 161 -4.53 -32.21 -12.94
C ARG A 161 -5.42 -32.92 -11.92
N ASN A 162 -6.46 -33.62 -12.36
CA ASN A 162 -7.35 -34.35 -11.45
C ASN A 162 -6.62 -35.50 -10.75
N PHE A 163 -5.66 -36.15 -11.43
CA PHE A 163 -4.80 -37.16 -10.82
C PHE A 163 -3.95 -36.56 -9.69
N TYR A 164 -3.28 -35.43 -9.96
CA TYR A 164 -2.55 -34.70 -8.94
C TYR A 164 -3.43 -34.32 -7.74
N GLU A 165 -4.60 -33.71 -7.98
CA GLU A 165 -5.53 -33.28 -6.92
C GLU A 165 -6.00 -34.45 -6.04
N ARG A 166 -6.20 -35.63 -6.64
CA ARG A 166 -6.55 -36.84 -5.89
C ARG A 166 -5.40 -37.37 -5.06
N ILE A 167 -4.19 -37.38 -5.62
CA ILE A 167 -3.03 -38.03 -4.98
C ILE A 167 -2.38 -37.16 -3.90
N LYS A 168 -2.34 -35.83 -4.07
CA LYS A 168 -1.57 -34.92 -3.21
C LYS A 168 -1.94 -35.00 -1.72
N ASP A 169 -3.21 -35.26 -1.40
CA ASP A 169 -3.74 -35.25 -0.03
C ASP A 169 -3.77 -36.65 0.61
N ILE A 170 -3.35 -37.68 -0.14
CA ILE A 170 -3.27 -39.04 0.38
C ILE A 170 -2.06 -39.15 1.33
N PRO A 171 -2.23 -39.70 2.53
CA PRO A 171 -1.13 -39.92 3.46
C PRO A 171 -0.13 -40.94 2.89
N LEU A 172 1.16 -40.70 3.10
CA LEU A 172 2.20 -41.66 2.74
C LEU A 172 2.09 -42.89 3.66
N ALA A 173 1.88 -44.06 3.07
CA ALA A 173 1.83 -45.33 3.77
C ALA A 173 3.23 -45.84 4.12
N VAL A 174 3.39 -46.42 5.31
CA VAL A 174 4.65 -47.07 5.75
C VAL A 174 4.75 -48.50 5.19
N THR A 175 3.62 -49.12 4.84
CA THR A 175 3.57 -50.48 4.32
C THR A 175 4.05 -50.52 2.87
N GLU A 176 5.00 -51.40 2.56
CA GLU A 176 5.41 -51.66 1.18
C GLU A 176 4.29 -52.42 0.46
N LEU A 177 3.58 -51.71 -0.43
CA LEU A 177 2.59 -52.31 -1.32
C LEU A 177 3.26 -52.59 -2.67
N ASN A 178 3.01 -53.76 -3.23
CA ASN A 178 3.51 -54.12 -4.57
C ASN A 178 2.35 -54.25 -5.57
N MET A 179 2.66 -54.02 -6.85
CA MET A 179 1.68 -53.99 -7.93
C MET A 179 1.03 -55.37 -8.15
N GLU A 180 1.82 -56.42 -8.08
CA GLU A 180 1.43 -57.80 -8.35
C GLU A 180 0.39 -58.30 -7.35
N GLU A 181 0.58 -58.02 -6.07
CA GLU A 181 -0.32 -58.38 -4.98
C GLU A 181 -1.65 -57.63 -5.07
N LEU A 182 -1.61 -56.32 -5.35
CA LEU A 182 -2.83 -55.54 -5.57
C LEU A 182 -3.60 -56.00 -6.81
N SER A 183 -2.89 -56.39 -7.88
CA SER A 183 -3.50 -56.96 -9.09
C SER A 183 -4.15 -58.32 -8.79
N ALA A 184 -3.46 -59.20 -8.06
CA ALA A 184 -4.00 -60.50 -7.67
C ALA A 184 -5.24 -60.37 -6.78
N ARG A 185 -5.23 -59.41 -5.84
CA ARG A 185 -6.40 -59.08 -5.01
C ARG A 185 -7.57 -58.57 -5.84
N LEU A 186 -7.32 -57.71 -6.84
CA LEU A 186 -8.36 -57.24 -7.75
C LEU A 186 -8.99 -58.39 -8.53
N GLU A 187 -8.17 -59.23 -9.16
CA GLU A 187 -8.65 -60.37 -9.94
C GLU A 187 -9.46 -61.36 -9.08
N ASN A 188 -9.05 -61.61 -7.84
CA ASN A 188 -9.76 -62.48 -6.92
C ASN A 188 -11.13 -61.89 -6.50
N LEU A 189 -11.16 -60.60 -6.16
CA LEU A 189 -12.41 -59.92 -5.83
C LEU A 189 -13.38 -59.89 -7.03
N GLU A 190 -12.89 -59.58 -8.24
CA GLU A 190 -13.72 -59.57 -9.45
C GLU A 190 -14.36 -60.94 -9.74
N LYS A 191 -13.63 -62.05 -9.51
CA LYS A 191 -14.17 -63.42 -9.62
C LYS A 191 -15.23 -63.74 -8.56
N SER A 192 -15.15 -63.11 -7.39
CA SER A 192 -16.05 -63.30 -6.25
C SER A 192 -17.33 -62.45 -6.35
N LYS A 193 -17.47 -61.61 -7.38
CA LYS A 193 -18.59 -60.66 -7.50
C LYS A 193 -19.92 -61.37 -7.78
N GLY A 194 -20.77 -61.45 -6.77
CA GLY A 194 -22.12 -62.03 -6.90
C GLY A 194 -22.13 -63.55 -7.10
N THR A 195 -21.00 -64.21 -6.86
CA THR A 195 -20.81 -65.65 -7.04
C THR A 195 -20.82 -66.36 -5.70
N SER A 196 -21.97 -66.35 -5.01
CA SER A 196 -22.14 -67.20 -3.82
C SER A 196 -22.18 -68.66 -4.25
N LEU A 197 -21.24 -69.47 -3.76
CA LEU A 197 -21.16 -70.89 -4.05
C LEU A 197 -21.94 -71.68 -2.99
N PRO A 198 -22.72 -72.70 -3.38
CA PRO A 198 -23.40 -73.56 -2.42
C PRO A 198 -22.39 -74.42 -1.64
N TYR A 199 -22.70 -74.79 -0.41
CA TYR A 199 -21.91 -75.78 0.32
C TYR A 199 -22.23 -77.19 -0.16
N ILE A 200 -21.22 -78.06 -0.20
CA ILE A 200 -21.42 -79.49 -0.46
C ILE A 200 -21.87 -80.14 0.84
N SER A 201 -23.18 -80.35 0.97
CA SER A 201 -23.77 -81.10 2.08
C SER A 201 -23.67 -82.60 1.81
N PHE A 202 -23.07 -83.33 2.74
CA PHE A 202 -23.01 -84.78 2.72
C PHE A 202 -23.10 -85.35 4.14
N THR A 203 -23.58 -86.58 4.23
CA THR A 203 -23.63 -87.39 5.45
C THR A 203 -23.04 -88.75 5.11
N LEU A 204 -22.07 -89.22 5.88
CA LEU A 204 -21.53 -90.55 5.65
C LEU A 204 -22.60 -91.61 5.88
N PRO A 205 -22.71 -92.62 5.00
CA PRO A 205 -23.40 -93.86 5.30
C PRO A 205 -22.96 -94.42 6.66
N PRO A 206 -23.89 -94.90 7.50
CA PRO A 206 -23.52 -95.54 8.75
C PRO A 206 -22.69 -96.81 8.47
N PRO A 207 -21.72 -97.16 9.33
CA PRO A 207 -21.02 -98.43 9.21
C PRO A 207 -21.99 -99.60 9.38
N LEU A 208 -21.61 -100.77 8.86
CA LEU A 208 -22.39 -101.99 9.06
C LEU A 208 -22.64 -102.25 10.54
N ASN A 209 -23.87 -102.62 10.87
CA ASN A 209 -24.26 -102.94 12.23
C ASN A 209 -23.36 -104.07 12.79
N PRO A 210 -22.82 -103.96 14.02
CA PRO A 210 -22.02 -105.02 14.63
C PRO A 210 -22.69 -106.40 14.63
N ALA A 211 -24.03 -106.45 14.75
CA ALA A 211 -24.79 -107.69 14.64
C ALA A 211 -24.68 -108.30 13.23
N VAL A 212 -24.73 -107.47 12.17
CA VAL A 212 -24.55 -107.91 10.78
C VAL A 212 -23.12 -108.43 10.58
N LEU A 213 -22.11 -107.70 11.07
CA LEU A 213 -20.72 -108.15 10.99
C LEU A 213 -20.54 -109.52 11.68
N GLN A 214 -21.08 -109.68 12.88
CA GLN A 214 -21.02 -110.96 13.59
C GLN A 214 -21.67 -112.10 12.79
N LEU A 215 -22.82 -111.85 12.15
CA LEU A 215 -23.51 -112.84 11.32
C LEU A 215 -22.74 -113.17 10.03
N ILE A 216 -22.06 -112.19 9.42
CA ILE A 216 -21.23 -112.42 8.23
C ILE A 216 -20.00 -113.29 8.59
N HIS A 217 -19.34 -112.97 9.72
CA HIS A 217 -18.16 -113.68 10.22
C HIS A 217 -18.45 -115.02 10.93
N SER A 218 -19.72 -115.41 11.08
CA SER A 218 -20.11 -116.67 11.71
C SER A 218 -20.84 -117.58 10.72
N PRO A 219 -20.55 -118.89 10.65
CA PRO A 219 -21.28 -119.79 9.78
C PRO A 219 -22.71 -119.95 10.30
N LEU A 220 -23.72 -119.64 9.48
CA LEU A 220 -25.13 -119.84 9.85
C LEU A 220 -25.48 -121.32 9.72
N GLN A 221 -25.40 -122.03 10.84
CA GLN A 221 -25.73 -123.44 10.91
C GLN A 221 -27.22 -123.63 11.28
N PRO A 222 -27.90 -124.59 10.66
CA PRO A 222 -29.26 -124.95 11.06
C PRO A 222 -29.28 -125.66 12.43
N ALA A 223 -30.43 -125.65 13.10
CA ALA A 223 -30.59 -126.15 14.48
C ALA A 223 -30.30 -127.66 14.59
N SER A 224 -29.37 -128.07 15.45
CA SER A 224 -28.81 -129.44 15.49
C SER A 224 -29.75 -130.56 16.00
N GLY A 225 -31.04 -130.27 16.23
CA GLY A 225 -32.00 -131.14 16.91
C GLY A 225 -32.93 -131.99 16.03
N THR A 226 -32.70 -132.03 14.71
CA THR A 226 -33.58 -132.75 13.75
C THR A 226 -32.96 -134.06 13.28
N GLN A 227 -33.79 -134.96 12.72
CA GLN A 227 -33.36 -136.25 12.18
C GLN A 227 -32.29 -136.10 11.08
N PHE A 228 -32.36 -135.03 10.30
CA PHE A 228 -31.45 -134.79 9.17
C PHE A 228 -30.20 -133.98 9.55
N ALA A 229 -30.19 -133.34 10.73
CA ALA A 229 -29.15 -132.42 11.17
C ALA A 229 -27.73 -133.00 11.06
N GLY A 230 -27.52 -134.19 11.64
CA GLY A 230 -26.19 -134.81 11.67
C GLY A 230 -25.68 -135.21 10.28
N PHE A 231 -26.56 -135.67 9.39
CA PHE A 231 -26.19 -136.06 8.03
C PHE A 231 -25.85 -134.84 7.16
N ILE A 232 -26.66 -133.78 7.24
CA ILE A 232 -26.46 -132.53 6.50
C ILE A 232 -25.18 -131.83 6.98
N ALA A 233 -24.94 -131.79 8.30
CA ALA A 233 -23.72 -131.23 8.87
C ALA A 233 -22.47 -131.99 8.41
N ASN A 234 -22.51 -133.33 8.37
CA ASN A 234 -21.39 -134.15 7.90
C ASN A 234 -21.07 -133.95 6.41
N MET A 235 -22.09 -133.72 5.58
CA MET A 235 -21.90 -133.47 4.15
C MET A 235 -21.57 -132.01 3.82
N GLY A 236 -21.70 -131.09 4.79
CA GLY A 236 -21.46 -129.66 4.58
C GLY A 236 -22.36 -129.03 3.51
N ASN A 237 -23.55 -129.60 3.28
CA ASN A 237 -24.43 -129.23 2.17
C ASN A 237 -25.74 -128.56 2.63
N ALA A 238 -25.76 -127.94 3.82
CA ALA A 238 -26.95 -127.29 4.39
C ALA A 238 -27.58 -126.28 3.42
N ASP A 239 -26.77 -125.39 2.82
CA ASP A 239 -27.26 -124.38 1.89
C ASP A 239 -27.91 -125.02 0.65
N TRP A 240 -27.33 -126.10 0.13
CA TRP A 240 -27.91 -126.86 -0.99
C TRP A 240 -29.24 -127.52 -0.60
N VAL A 241 -29.33 -128.10 0.61
CA VAL A 241 -30.59 -128.69 1.09
C VAL A 241 -31.66 -127.61 1.24
N ARG A 242 -31.32 -126.44 1.80
CA ARG A 242 -32.22 -125.30 1.95
C ARG A 242 -32.80 -124.87 0.60
N GLU A 243 -31.95 -124.63 -0.39
CA GLU A 243 -32.40 -124.28 -1.75
C GLU A 243 -33.18 -125.43 -2.39
N GLY A 244 -32.75 -126.67 -2.14
CA GLY A 244 -33.38 -127.91 -2.57
C GLY A 244 -34.84 -128.05 -2.15
N THR A 245 -35.21 -127.56 -0.95
CA THR A 245 -36.59 -127.62 -0.45
C THR A 245 -37.62 -126.97 -1.38
N ARG A 246 -37.20 -125.95 -2.16
CA ARG A 246 -38.10 -125.23 -3.09
C ARG A 246 -38.55 -126.06 -4.29
N TYR A 247 -37.84 -127.15 -4.60
CA TYR A 247 -38.17 -128.04 -5.71
C TYR A 247 -39.13 -129.16 -5.31
N ILE A 248 -39.42 -129.33 -4.02
CA ILE A 248 -40.34 -130.34 -3.50
C ILE A 248 -41.77 -129.82 -3.62
N ARG A 249 -42.65 -130.59 -4.27
CA ARG A 249 -44.07 -130.23 -4.48
C ARG A 249 -45.05 -131.33 -4.09
N ASP A 250 -44.65 -132.59 -4.27
CA ASP A 250 -45.44 -133.79 -4.02
C ASP A 250 -44.60 -134.82 -3.22
N ASP A 251 -45.22 -135.94 -2.81
CA ASP A 251 -44.59 -137.07 -2.08
C ASP A 251 -43.58 -137.88 -2.89
N VAL A 252 -42.98 -137.31 -3.94
CA VAL A 252 -41.95 -137.90 -4.78
C VAL A 252 -40.74 -136.98 -4.81
N CYS A 253 -39.58 -137.50 -4.41
CA CYS A 253 -38.35 -136.72 -4.40
C CYS A 253 -37.93 -136.35 -5.83
N PRO A 254 -37.73 -135.06 -6.16
CA PRO A 254 -37.39 -134.63 -7.52
C PRO A 254 -35.98 -135.06 -7.96
N PHE A 255 -35.13 -135.50 -7.02
CA PHE A 255 -33.74 -135.87 -7.30
C PHE A 255 -33.55 -137.38 -7.50
N CYS A 256 -34.14 -138.22 -6.64
CA CYS A 256 -33.99 -139.68 -6.70
C CYS A 256 -35.26 -140.43 -7.10
N GLN A 257 -36.39 -139.73 -7.26
CA GLN A 257 -37.70 -140.26 -7.66
C GLN A 257 -38.33 -141.27 -6.68
N ASN A 258 -37.75 -141.45 -5.49
CA ASN A 258 -38.35 -142.26 -4.43
C ASN A 258 -39.47 -141.51 -3.72
N THR A 259 -40.48 -142.25 -3.23
CA THR A 259 -41.55 -141.67 -2.40
C THR A 259 -41.09 -141.42 -0.98
N PHE A 260 -41.56 -140.34 -0.36
CA PHE A 260 -41.25 -139.97 1.03
C PHE A 260 -42.39 -139.12 1.63
N ASP A 261 -42.42 -139.02 2.96
CA ASP A 261 -43.41 -138.19 3.67
C ASP A 261 -43.02 -136.70 3.57
N THR A 262 -43.66 -135.97 2.66
CA THR A 262 -43.40 -134.54 2.45
C THR A 262 -43.76 -133.71 3.67
N ALA A 263 -44.81 -134.07 4.41
CA ALA A 263 -45.25 -133.32 5.57
C ALA A 263 -44.25 -133.43 6.72
N HIS A 264 -43.78 -134.65 7.02
CA HIS A 264 -42.71 -134.89 8.00
C HIS A 264 -41.40 -134.24 7.58
N PHE A 265 -41.02 -134.34 6.30
CA PHE A 265 -39.81 -133.67 5.79
C PHE A 265 -39.90 -132.14 5.92
N ALA A 266 -41.05 -131.54 5.58
CA ALA A 266 -41.27 -130.11 5.72
C ALA A 266 -41.23 -129.66 7.19
N GLU A 267 -41.80 -130.44 8.11
CA GLU A 267 -41.71 -130.17 9.55
C GLU A 267 -40.26 -130.22 10.05
N GLU A 268 -39.51 -131.25 9.66
CA GLU A 268 -38.09 -131.37 10.04
C GLU A 268 -37.24 -130.26 9.41
N MET A 269 -37.53 -129.81 8.18
CA MET A 269 -36.86 -128.66 7.56
C MET A 269 -37.23 -127.33 8.25
N ALA A 270 -38.48 -127.14 8.67
CA ALA A 270 -38.91 -125.97 9.42
C ALA A 270 -38.30 -125.91 10.83
N ARG A 271 -38.04 -127.07 11.46
CA ARG A 271 -37.28 -127.17 12.71
C ARG A 271 -35.79 -126.95 12.51
N MET A 272 -35.25 -127.38 11.38
CA MET A 272 -33.84 -127.25 10.98
C MET A 272 -33.51 -125.77 10.70
N TYR A 273 -34.36 -125.06 9.97
CA TYR A 273 -34.27 -123.62 9.69
C TYR A 273 -35.27 -122.85 10.54
N ASP A 274 -35.03 -122.85 11.85
CA ASP A 274 -35.91 -122.22 12.82
C ASP A 274 -35.98 -120.69 12.71
N LYS A 275 -36.77 -120.08 13.61
CA LYS A 275 -36.94 -118.63 13.65
C LYS A 275 -35.62 -117.87 13.85
N SER A 276 -34.67 -118.41 14.61
CA SER A 276 -33.36 -117.75 14.81
C SER A 276 -32.57 -117.68 13.50
N TYR A 277 -32.63 -118.72 12.68
CA TYR A 277 -32.00 -118.75 11.37
C TYR A 277 -32.68 -117.78 10.39
N THR A 278 -34.03 -117.78 10.34
CA THR A 278 -34.76 -116.85 9.45
C THR A 278 -34.57 -115.39 9.85
N ASP A 279 -34.59 -115.08 11.15
CA ASP A 279 -34.37 -113.74 11.67
C ASP A 279 -32.94 -113.25 11.32
N ALA A 280 -31.92 -114.12 11.42
CA ALA A 280 -30.56 -113.82 11.00
C ALA A 280 -30.46 -113.51 9.50
N ILE A 281 -31.10 -114.30 8.65
CA ILE A 281 -31.14 -114.06 7.19
C ILE A 281 -31.83 -112.73 6.87
N ASP A 282 -32.95 -112.41 7.54
CA ASP A 282 -33.67 -111.17 7.29
C ASP A 282 -32.89 -109.93 7.75
N VAL A 283 -32.11 -110.04 8.84
CA VAL A 283 -31.14 -108.99 9.25
C VAL A 283 -30.08 -108.76 8.16
N ILE A 284 -29.52 -109.82 7.58
CA ILE A 284 -28.52 -109.71 6.51
C ILE A 284 -29.16 -109.14 5.23
N LYS A 285 -30.38 -109.56 4.87
CA LYS A 285 -31.12 -109.00 3.71
C LYS A 285 -31.38 -107.51 3.86
N LYS A 286 -31.81 -107.08 5.05
CA LYS A 286 -32.02 -105.66 5.34
C LYS A 286 -30.71 -104.88 5.17
N ALA A 287 -29.61 -105.41 5.70
CA ALA A 287 -28.29 -104.80 5.52
C ALA A 287 -27.86 -104.71 4.04
N ALA A 288 -28.19 -105.70 3.21
CA ALA A 288 -27.94 -105.64 1.77
C ALA A 288 -28.70 -104.48 1.10
N GLY A 289 -29.98 -104.31 1.46
CA GLY A 289 -30.80 -103.17 1.00
C GLY A 289 -30.21 -101.83 1.44
N ASP A 290 -29.89 -101.69 2.73
CA ASP A 290 -29.32 -100.47 3.30
C ASP A 290 -27.99 -100.10 2.61
N VAL A 291 -27.11 -101.08 2.36
CA VAL A 291 -25.83 -100.84 1.66
C VAL A 291 -26.04 -100.49 0.19
N ALA A 292 -27.01 -101.10 -0.50
CA ALA A 292 -27.32 -100.74 -1.88
C ALA A 292 -27.80 -99.28 -2.00
N GLU A 293 -28.70 -98.85 -1.12
CA GLU A 293 -29.14 -97.45 -1.04
C GLU A 293 -27.96 -96.49 -0.74
N ASN A 294 -27.03 -96.90 0.13
CA ASN A 294 -25.83 -96.13 0.43
C ASN A 294 -24.89 -95.99 -0.79
N VAL A 295 -24.73 -97.05 -1.60
CA VAL A 295 -23.94 -96.99 -2.85
C VAL A 295 -24.58 -96.02 -3.84
N ASP A 296 -25.91 -96.06 -3.99
CA ASP A 296 -26.64 -95.13 -4.86
C ASP A 296 -26.51 -93.68 -4.37
N TYR A 297 -26.61 -93.44 -3.07
CA TYR A 297 -26.36 -92.13 -2.46
C TYR A 297 -24.95 -91.60 -2.74
N LEU A 298 -23.92 -92.46 -2.64
CA LEU A 298 -22.54 -92.06 -2.92
C LEU A 298 -22.31 -91.75 -4.40
N ASN A 299 -22.98 -92.46 -5.31
CA ASN A 299 -22.96 -92.15 -6.74
C ASN A 299 -23.62 -90.79 -7.04
N ASP A 300 -24.78 -90.49 -6.44
CA ASP A 300 -25.41 -89.16 -6.53
C ASP A 300 -24.50 -88.06 -5.98
N LEU A 301 -23.88 -88.29 -4.81
CA LEU A 301 -22.93 -87.36 -4.23
C LEU A 301 -21.76 -87.11 -5.18
N SER A 302 -21.24 -88.15 -5.84
CA SER A 302 -20.17 -88.01 -6.83
C SER A 302 -20.57 -87.12 -8.02
N GLU A 303 -21.81 -87.25 -8.50
CA GLU A 303 -22.33 -86.39 -9.57
C GLU A 303 -22.52 -84.93 -9.10
N ARG A 304 -23.04 -84.73 -7.88
CA ARG A 304 -23.17 -83.39 -7.27
C ARG A 304 -21.82 -82.71 -7.10
N VAL A 305 -20.80 -83.44 -6.66
CA VAL A 305 -19.43 -82.95 -6.51
C VAL A 305 -18.83 -82.62 -7.88
N PHE A 306 -19.06 -83.44 -8.90
CA PHE A 306 -18.58 -83.20 -10.26
C PHE A 306 -19.12 -81.91 -10.88
N ARG A 307 -20.40 -81.60 -10.65
CA ARG A 307 -21.04 -80.38 -11.17
C ARG A 307 -20.75 -79.13 -10.33
N HIS A 308 -20.02 -79.26 -9.23
CA HIS A 308 -19.83 -78.16 -8.29
C HIS A 308 -18.78 -77.15 -8.81
N PRO A 309 -19.07 -75.83 -8.88
CA PRO A 309 -18.17 -74.84 -9.47
C PRO A 309 -16.80 -74.69 -8.77
N ALA A 310 -16.72 -75.07 -7.49
CA ALA A 310 -15.47 -75.04 -6.72
C ALA A 310 -14.56 -76.27 -6.92
N VAL A 311 -14.97 -77.23 -7.75
CA VAL A 311 -14.28 -78.51 -7.91
C VAL A 311 -13.67 -78.60 -9.30
N ASN A 312 -12.36 -78.83 -9.35
CA ASN A 312 -11.63 -79.04 -10.61
C ASN A 312 -11.63 -80.52 -10.99
N GLU A 313 -11.55 -80.84 -12.28
CA GLU A 313 -11.59 -82.22 -12.83
C GLU A 313 -10.55 -83.19 -12.23
N GLY A 314 -9.50 -82.69 -11.58
CA GLY A 314 -8.45 -83.48 -10.91
C GLY A 314 -8.47 -83.47 -9.37
N ALA A 315 -9.56 -83.05 -8.73
CA ALA A 315 -9.61 -82.91 -7.28
C ALA A 315 -9.50 -84.26 -6.52
N GLU A 316 -8.78 -84.27 -5.39
CA GLU A 316 -8.59 -85.44 -4.51
C GLU A 316 -9.92 -86.07 -4.04
N VAL A 317 -10.99 -85.28 -4.02
CA VAL A 317 -12.34 -85.73 -3.64
C VAL A 317 -12.85 -86.87 -4.54
N PHE A 318 -12.52 -86.87 -5.84
CA PHE A 318 -12.96 -87.91 -6.77
C PHE A 318 -12.27 -89.25 -6.50
N VAL A 319 -11.00 -89.21 -6.09
CA VAL A 319 -10.27 -90.42 -5.69
C VAL A 319 -10.88 -91.00 -4.43
N SER A 320 -11.17 -90.14 -3.45
CA SER A 320 -11.78 -90.53 -2.18
C SER A 320 -13.20 -91.11 -2.37
N LEU A 321 -14.04 -90.46 -3.18
CA LEU A 321 -15.39 -90.94 -3.55
C LEU A 321 -15.34 -92.29 -4.24
N LYS A 322 -14.48 -92.43 -5.26
CA LYS A 322 -14.35 -93.66 -6.04
C LYS A 322 -13.94 -94.83 -5.14
N LEU A 323 -12.96 -94.62 -4.26
CA LEU A 323 -12.51 -95.64 -3.32
C LEU A 323 -13.64 -96.05 -2.36
N LEU A 324 -14.37 -95.09 -1.81
CA LEU A 324 -15.48 -95.36 -0.88
C LEU A 324 -16.62 -96.13 -1.56
N ILE A 325 -16.97 -95.77 -2.80
CA ILE A 325 -17.97 -96.47 -3.62
C ILE A 325 -17.51 -97.91 -3.89
N GLN A 326 -16.26 -98.12 -4.26
CA GLN A 326 -15.70 -99.45 -4.54
C GLN A 326 -15.71 -100.35 -3.29
N ILE A 327 -15.34 -99.82 -2.13
CA ILE A 327 -15.39 -100.56 -0.86
C ILE A 327 -16.85 -100.91 -0.52
N SER A 328 -17.77 -99.94 -0.65
CA SER A 328 -19.21 -100.16 -0.37
C SER A 328 -19.84 -101.19 -1.33
N GLN A 329 -19.44 -101.20 -2.60
CA GLN A 329 -19.84 -102.22 -3.57
C GLN A 329 -19.28 -103.61 -3.21
N SER A 330 -18.03 -103.66 -2.72
CA SER A 330 -17.44 -104.90 -2.22
C SER A 330 -18.16 -105.41 -0.97
N HIS A 331 -18.60 -104.52 -0.08
CA HIS A 331 -19.44 -104.87 1.07
C HIS A 331 -20.76 -105.46 0.62
N LEU A 332 -21.46 -104.82 -0.32
CA LEU A 332 -22.71 -105.32 -0.88
C LEU A 332 -22.54 -106.72 -1.48
N GLN A 333 -21.49 -106.93 -2.29
CA GLN A 333 -21.21 -108.24 -2.87
C GLN A 333 -20.94 -109.29 -1.80
N THR A 334 -20.23 -108.93 -0.74
CA THR A 334 -19.94 -109.84 0.39
C THR A 334 -21.22 -110.24 1.12
N ILE A 335 -22.13 -109.29 1.35
CA ILE A 335 -23.43 -109.53 1.98
C ILE A 335 -24.31 -110.40 1.08
N VAL A 336 -24.33 -110.14 -0.23
CA VAL A 336 -25.08 -110.95 -1.21
C VAL A 336 -24.53 -112.38 -1.25
N ASN A 337 -23.21 -112.56 -1.32
CA ASN A 337 -22.59 -113.89 -1.26
C ASN A 337 -22.96 -114.62 0.04
N LYS A 338 -23.00 -113.92 1.18
CA LYS A 338 -23.44 -114.48 2.46
C LYS A 338 -24.92 -114.92 2.44
N LEU A 339 -25.79 -114.24 1.71
CA LEU A 339 -27.20 -114.64 1.56
C LEU A 339 -27.36 -115.89 0.69
N GLU A 340 -26.55 -116.00 -0.36
CA GLU A 340 -26.49 -117.17 -1.25
C GLU A 340 -25.90 -118.39 -0.52
N ARG A 341 -24.84 -118.18 0.27
CA ARG A 341 -24.12 -119.21 1.02
C ARG A 341 -23.97 -118.87 2.52
N PRO A 342 -25.05 -118.94 3.30
CA PRO A 342 -25.06 -118.60 4.72
C PRO A 342 -24.09 -119.41 5.58
N SER A 343 -23.80 -120.65 5.16
CA SER A 343 -22.89 -121.53 5.90
C SER A 343 -21.42 -121.13 5.75
N GLU A 344 -21.06 -120.35 4.73
CA GLU A 344 -19.71 -119.83 4.52
C GLU A 344 -19.44 -118.59 5.37
N ILE A 345 -18.16 -118.33 5.67
CA ILE A 345 -17.69 -117.16 6.41
C ILE A 345 -17.10 -116.17 5.42
N TYR A 346 -17.36 -114.89 5.64
CA TYR A 346 -16.77 -113.81 4.86
C TYR A 346 -16.19 -112.74 5.78
N ASP A 347 -15.26 -111.96 5.25
CA ASP A 347 -14.71 -110.78 5.91
C ASP A 347 -15.12 -109.52 5.13
N VAL A 348 -15.30 -108.42 5.85
CA VAL A 348 -15.65 -107.13 5.27
C VAL A 348 -14.45 -106.19 5.35
N ALA A 349 -14.11 -105.51 4.24
CA ALA A 349 -13.01 -104.55 4.21
C ALA A 349 -13.28 -103.33 5.12
N ASP A 350 -12.25 -102.77 5.76
CA ASP A 350 -12.40 -101.53 6.52
C ASP A 350 -12.72 -100.34 5.59
N ILE A 351 -13.68 -99.51 6.01
CA ILE A 351 -14.16 -98.34 5.26
C ILE A 351 -13.73 -97.01 5.94
N SER A 352 -13.11 -97.10 7.12
CA SER A 352 -12.81 -95.93 7.96
C SER A 352 -11.84 -94.94 7.30
N GLU A 353 -10.76 -95.42 6.69
CA GLU A 353 -9.77 -94.56 6.03
C GLU A 353 -10.38 -93.82 4.82
N ALA A 354 -11.09 -94.54 3.93
CA ALA A 354 -11.75 -93.95 2.78
C ALA A 354 -12.82 -92.92 3.19
N SER A 355 -13.55 -93.20 4.28
CA SER A 355 -14.53 -92.27 4.85
C SER A 355 -13.87 -90.98 5.34
N ASN A 356 -12.76 -91.10 6.08
CA ASN A 356 -12.01 -89.95 6.59
C ASN A 356 -11.37 -89.10 5.48
N SER A 357 -10.82 -89.74 4.44
CA SER A 357 -10.28 -89.05 3.27
C SER A 357 -11.35 -88.26 2.53
N LEU A 358 -12.57 -88.80 2.41
CA LEU A 358 -13.69 -88.09 1.82
C LEU A 358 -14.13 -86.88 2.66
N ILE A 359 -14.25 -87.04 3.99
CA ILE A 359 -14.57 -85.94 4.91
C ILE A 359 -13.58 -84.78 4.70
N SER A 360 -12.29 -85.07 4.85
CA SER A 360 -11.23 -84.07 4.71
C SER A 360 -11.26 -83.38 3.34
N SER A 361 -11.51 -84.15 2.27
CA SER A 361 -11.58 -83.58 0.92
C SER A 361 -12.77 -82.64 0.73
N ILE A 362 -13.94 -82.99 1.26
CA ILE A 362 -15.14 -82.13 1.19
C ILE A 362 -15.00 -80.91 2.10
N GLU A 363 -14.38 -81.05 3.28
CA GLU A 363 -14.07 -79.92 4.17
C GLU A 363 -13.14 -78.90 3.50
N LYS A 364 -12.08 -79.35 2.81
CA LYS A 364 -11.21 -78.47 2.01
C LYS A 364 -11.99 -77.66 0.96
N ILE A 365 -12.93 -78.30 0.28
CA ILE A 365 -13.78 -77.63 -0.72
C ILE A 365 -14.71 -76.62 -0.04
N ASN A 366 -15.38 -77.02 1.04
CA ASN A 366 -16.28 -76.13 1.79
C ASN A 366 -15.55 -74.94 2.43
N ASN A 367 -14.29 -75.10 2.83
CA ASN A 367 -13.45 -73.98 3.28
C ASN A 367 -13.16 -72.99 2.13
N THR A 368 -12.90 -73.49 0.92
CA THR A 368 -12.75 -72.64 -0.27
C THR A 368 -14.05 -71.90 -0.61
N VAL A 369 -15.19 -72.59 -0.52
CA VAL A 369 -16.53 -72.00 -0.68
C VAL A 369 -16.78 -70.90 0.36
N SER A 370 -16.46 -71.16 1.64
CA SER A 370 -16.60 -70.18 2.72
C SER A 370 -15.75 -68.93 2.46
N ALA A 371 -14.49 -69.10 2.04
CA ALA A 371 -13.61 -67.98 1.75
C ALA A 371 -14.14 -67.11 0.60
N ASN A 372 -14.62 -67.74 -0.49
CA ASN A 372 -15.24 -67.04 -1.61
C ASN A 372 -16.54 -66.31 -1.19
N ASN A 373 -17.40 -66.96 -0.41
CA ASN A 373 -18.67 -66.36 0.03
C ASN A 373 -18.43 -65.17 0.97
N GLN A 374 -17.44 -65.25 1.87
CA GLN A 374 -17.04 -64.11 2.70
C GLN A 374 -16.55 -62.91 1.87
N LEU A 375 -15.82 -63.16 0.76
CA LEU A 375 -15.40 -62.13 -0.18
C LEU A 375 -16.59 -61.55 -0.96
N ALA A 376 -17.54 -62.40 -1.37
CA ALA A 376 -18.75 -61.98 -2.07
C ALA A 376 -19.66 -61.10 -1.18
N ASP A 377 -19.86 -61.51 0.08
CA ASP A 377 -20.70 -60.78 1.05
C ASP A 377 -20.09 -59.41 1.42
N ASN A 378 -18.76 -59.33 1.50
CA ASN A 378 -18.04 -58.10 1.82
C ASN A 378 -17.48 -57.39 0.58
N TYR A 379 -17.94 -57.74 -0.62
CA TYR A 379 -17.33 -57.32 -1.88
C TYR A 379 -17.17 -55.80 -1.96
N ASP A 380 -18.22 -55.02 -1.66
CA ASP A 380 -18.17 -53.56 -1.75
C ASP A 380 -17.18 -52.95 -0.76
N ALA A 381 -17.10 -53.50 0.45
CA ALA A 381 -16.18 -53.04 1.49
C ALA A 381 -14.72 -53.36 1.12
N GLU A 382 -14.45 -54.58 0.65
CA GLU A 382 -13.11 -54.99 0.20
C GLU A 382 -12.68 -54.25 -1.06
N MET A 383 -13.59 -53.97 -1.99
CA MET A 383 -13.33 -53.16 -3.17
C MET A 383 -12.97 -51.71 -2.80
N ALA A 384 -13.65 -51.13 -1.80
CA ALA A 384 -13.31 -49.82 -1.27
C ALA A 384 -11.93 -49.79 -0.58
N ARG A 385 -11.59 -50.83 0.20
CA ARG A 385 -10.27 -50.98 0.82
C ARG A 385 -9.17 -51.12 -0.22
N LEU A 386 -9.36 -51.98 -1.22
CA LEU A 386 -8.42 -52.16 -2.32
C LEU A 386 -8.20 -50.86 -3.11
N LYS A 387 -9.27 -50.09 -3.35
CA LYS A 387 -9.16 -48.77 -3.97
C LYS A 387 -8.28 -47.83 -3.15
N ALA A 388 -8.43 -47.81 -1.83
CA ALA A 388 -7.61 -47.01 -0.93
C ALA A 388 -6.13 -47.47 -0.95
N ASP A 389 -5.88 -48.78 -0.94
CA ASP A 389 -4.53 -49.35 -1.04
C ASP A 389 -3.86 -48.97 -2.38
N VAL A 390 -4.60 -49.02 -3.49
CA VAL A 390 -4.11 -48.59 -4.82
C VAL A 390 -3.78 -47.09 -4.82
N ASP A 391 -4.65 -46.27 -4.23
CA ASP A 391 -4.44 -44.83 -4.09
C ASP A 391 -3.17 -44.52 -3.25
N MET A 392 -2.94 -45.27 -2.16
CA MET A 392 -1.73 -45.21 -1.34
C MET A 392 -0.48 -45.66 -2.09
N TYR A 393 -0.57 -46.73 -2.88
CA TYR A 393 0.53 -47.21 -3.72
C TYR A 393 0.94 -46.19 -4.79
N LEU A 394 -0.04 -45.58 -5.48
CA LEU A 394 0.20 -44.51 -6.45
C LEU A 394 0.81 -43.27 -5.78
N ARG A 395 0.39 -42.96 -4.55
CA ARG A 395 0.97 -41.90 -3.71
C ARG A 395 2.43 -42.19 -3.33
N GLN A 396 2.81 -43.43 -3.06
CA GLN A 396 4.21 -43.83 -2.80
C GLN A 396 5.10 -43.58 -4.03
N ILE A 397 4.66 -44.00 -5.22
CA ILE A 397 5.42 -43.78 -6.47
C ILE A 397 5.62 -42.29 -6.76
N CYS A 398 4.63 -41.46 -6.40
CA CYS A 398 4.66 -40.03 -6.66
C CYS A 398 5.32 -39.19 -5.57
N ASP A 399 5.76 -39.78 -4.46
CA ASP A 399 6.23 -39.05 -3.27
C ASP A 399 7.39 -38.11 -3.60
N GLU A 400 8.40 -38.58 -4.36
CA GLU A 400 9.56 -37.77 -4.75
C GLU A 400 9.16 -36.47 -5.47
N TYR A 401 8.13 -36.53 -6.33
CA TYR A 401 7.65 -35.37 -7.09
C TYR A 401 6.90 -34.40 -6.19
N LEU A 402 6.11 -34.92 -5.24
CA LEU A 402 5.35 -34.10 -4.30
C LEU A 402 6.27 -33.41 -3.29
N VAL A 403 7.30 -34.10 -2.79
CA VAL A 403 8.32 -33.53 -1.91
C VAL A 403 9.09 -32.42 -2.63
N ALA A 404 9.55 -32.67 -3.86
CA ALA A 404 10.24 -31.66 -4.67
C ALA A 404 9.33 -30.44 -4.96
N LEU A 405 8.08 -30.68 -5.35
CA LEU A 405 7.10 -29.60 -5.58
C LEU A 405 6.85 -28.79 -4.31
N THR A 406 6.76 -29.44 -3.15
CA THR A 406 6.51 -28.77 -1.87
C THR A 406 7.64 -27.79 -1.55
N ALA A 407 8.90 -28.19 -1.76
CA ALA A 407 10.06 -27.32 -1.58
C ALA A 407 10.04 -26.14 -2.57
N GLU A 408 9.81 -26.39 -3.86
CA GLU A 408 9.73 -25.34 -4.89
C GLU A 408 8.58 -24.36 -4.62
N LEU A 409 7.39 -24.85 -4.25
CA LEU A 409 6.24 -24.01 -3.90
C LEU A 409 6.49 -23.19 -2.64
N GLN A 410 7.18 -23.74 -1.64
CA GLN A 410 7.53 -23.01 -0.42
C GLN A 410 8.39 -21.78 -0.76
N GLU A 411 9.40 -21.94 -1.62
CA GLU A 411 10.25 -20.84 -2.06
C GLU A 411 9.46 -19.78 -2.83
N VAL A 412 8.67 -20.18 -3.83
CA VAL A 412 7.88 -19.24 -4.65
C VAL A 412 6.84 -18.51 -3.80
N ARG A 413 6.15 -19.20 -2.89
CA ARG A 413 5.17 -18.59 -1.99
C ARG A 413 5.80 -17.64 -0.98
N ALA A 414 7.00 -17.96 -0.47
CA ALA A 414 7.74 -17.06 0.40
C ALA A 414 8.12 -15.76 -0.33
N GLN A 415 8.61 -15.86 -1.57
CA GLN A 415 8.93 -14.70 -2.40
C GLN A 415 7.69 -13.86 -2.72
N LYS A 416 6.56 -14.51 -3.07
CA LYS A 416 5.28 -13.83 -3.30
C LYS A 416 4.79 -13.09 -2.04
N THR A 417 4.81 -13.75 -0.89
CA THR A 417 4.38 -13.15 0.40
C THR A 417 5.23 -11.94 0.74
N LYS A 418 6.55 -12.01 0.49
CA LYS A 418 7.45 -10.87 0.69
C LYS A 418 7.08 -9.67 -0.21
N ALA A 419 6.77 -9.92 -1.48
CA ALA A 419 6.32 -8.88 -2.41
C ALA A 419 4.97 -8.27 -1.99
N GLU A 420 4.02 -9.09 -1.53
CA GLU A 420 2.71 -8.64 -1.01
C GLU A 420 2.87 -7.74 0.22
N GLN A 421 3.75 -8.12 1.16
CA GLN A 421 4.05 -7.31 2.35
C GLN A 421 4.69 -5.96 1.97
N GLN A 422 5.62 -5.96 1.00
CA GLN A 422 6.23 -4.73 0.50
C GLN A 422 5.20 -3.81 -0.17
N ALA A 423 4.30 -4.37 -0.99
CA ALA A 423 3.24 -3.59 -1.65
C ALA A 423 2.27 -2.99 -0.61
N SER A 424 1.90 -3.74 0.42
CA SER A 424 1.03 -3.27 1.51
C SER A 424 1.68 -2.11 2.31
N ALA A 425 2.97 -2.20 2.61
CA ALA A 425 3.72 -1.14 3.27
C ALA A 425 3.73 0.15 2.43
N LEU A 426 4.02 0.03 1.13
CA LEU A 426 4.02 1.16 0.19
C LEU A 426 2.63 1.78 0.01
N LEU A 427 1.55 1.00 0.00
CA LEU A 427 0.18 1.52 -0.03
C LEU A 427 -0.14 2.37 1.21
N THR A 428 0.36 1.95 2.37
CA THR A 428 0.20 2.69 3.61
C THR A 428 0.97 4.02 3.56
N GLU A 429 2.23 4.00 3.09
CA GLU A 429 3.03 5.19 2.85
C GLU A 429 2.35 6.16 1.86
N ARG A 430 1.83 5.64 0.74
CA ARG A 430 1.10 6.44 -0.26
C ARG A 430 -0.11 7.14 0.34
N ARG A 431 -0.85 6.44 1.22
CA ARG A 431 -2.00 7.01 1.92
C ARG A 431 -1.58 8.14 2.86
N GLN A 432 -0.53 7.93 3.65
CA GLN A 432 0.02 8.95 4.55
C GLN A 432 0.48 10.19 3.79
N LEU A 433 1.21 10.03 2.69
CA LEU A 433 1.63 11.12 1.82
C LEU A 433 0.43 11.87 1.21
N GLY A 434 -0.62 11.15 0.81
CA GLY A 434 -1.87 11.73 0.31
C GLY A 434 -2.59 12.56 1.37
N ASP A 435 -2.74 12.02 2.58
CA ASP A 435 -3.37 12.72 3.70
C ASP A 435 -2.58 13.97 4.11
N GLN A 436 -1.23 13.87 4.14
CA GLN A 436 -0.36 15.01 4.40
C GLN A 436 -0.50 16.09 3.32
N THR A 437 -0.56 15.69 2.05
CA THR A 437 -0.77 16.62 0.92
C THR A 437 -2.10 17.34 1.05
N SER A 438 -3.18 16.62 1.39
CA SER A 438 -4.50 17.22 1.58
C SER A 438 -4.52 18.23 2.75
N ARG A 439 -3.85 17.92 3.86
CA ARG A 439 -3.71 18.85 5.00
C ARG A 439 -2.93 20.10 4.63
N LEU A 440 -1.80 19.96 3.93
CA LEU A 440 -0.97 21.07 3.46
C LEU A 440 -1.76 21.99 2.51
N VAL A 441 -2.52 21.42 1.56
CA VAL A 441 -3.40 22.19 0.67
C VAL A 441 -4.51 22.89 1.46
N GLY A 442 -5.06 22.25 2.49
CA GLY A 442 -6.07 22.85 3.36
C GLY A 442 -5.58 24.02 4.22
N GLN A 443 -4.26 24.16 4.42
CA GLN A 443 -3.65 25.27 5.15
C GLN A 443 -3.48 26.54 4.28
N LEU A 444 -3.69 26.46 2.97
CA LEU A 444 -3.62 27.62 2.08
C LEU A 444 -4.79 28.58 2.35
N SER A 445 -4.48 29.78 2.85
CA SER A 445 -5.46 30.80 3.21
C SER A 445 -6.26 31.34 2.01
N VAL A 446 -7.49 31.81 2.25
CA VAL A 446 -8.36 32.41 1.23
C VAL A 446 -7.86 33.82 0.91
N ILE A 447 -7.02 33.95 -0.11
CA ILE A 447 -6.36 35.22 -0.50
C ILE A 447 -7.22 36.06 -1.47
N GLN A 448 -8.36 35.54 -1.92
CA GLN A 448 -9.21 36.22 -2.90
C GLN A 448 -9.70 37.62 -2.44
N PRO A 449 -10.18 37.83 -1.20
CA PRO A 449 -10.60 39.16 -0.73
C PRO A 449 -9.46 40.20 -0.77
N THR A 450 -8.23 39.77 -0.48
CA THR A 450 -7.03 40.60 -0.57
C THR A 450 -6.76 41.02 -2.01
N ILE A 451 -6.85 40.08 -2.95
CA ILE A 451 -6.69 40.37 -4.38
C ILE A 451 -7.76 41.33 -4.89
N ASP A 452 -9.01 41.12 -4.47
CA ASP A 452 -10.11 42.00 -4.84
C ASP A 452 -9.87 43.42 -4.30
N SER A 453 -9.39 43.56 -3.06
CA SER A 453 -9.00 44.86 -2.47
C SER A 453 -7.87 45.52 -3.26
N ILE A 454 -6.82 44.78 -3.63
CA ILE A 454 -5.69 45.31 -4.42
C ILE A 454 -6.20 45.80 -5.79
N ASN A 455 -7.00 45.00 -6.48
CA ASN A 455 -7.55 45.36 -7.79
C ASN A 455 -8.49 46.57 -7.74
N ILE A 456 -9.29 46.72 -6.69
CA ILE A 456 -10.13 47.91 -6.46
C ILE A 456 -9.25 49.16 -6.29
N ASN A 457 -8.20 49.07 -5.48
CA ASN A 457 -7.32 50.21 -5.25
C ASN A 457 -6.47 50.55 -6.49
N LEU A 458 -6.01 49.58 -7.28
CA LEU A 458 -5.34 49.84 -8.57
C LEU A 458 -6.23 50.70 -9.49
N LYS A 459 -7.51 50.34 -9.63
CA LYS A 459 -8.47 51.13 -10.41
C LYS A 459 -8.68 52.54 -9.85
N ALA A 460 -8.75 52.68 -8.52
CA ALA A 460 -8.89 53.98 -7.87
C ALA A 460 -7.68 54.89 -8.10
N LEU A 461 -6.47 54.32 -8.21
CA LEU A 461 -5.25 55.04 -8.57
C LEU A 461 -5.17 55.40 -10.07
N GLY A 462 -6.17 55.04 -10.88
CA GLY A 462 -6.15 55.26 -12.33
C GLY A 462 -5.37 54.20 -13.12
N VAL A 463 -4.93 53.12 -12.47
CA VAL A 463 -4.22 52.01 -13.12
C VAL A 463 -5.24 50.98 -13.61
N THR A 464 -5.58 51.04 -14.89
CA THR A 464 -6.58 50.13 -15.52
C THR A 464 -5.97 49.15 -16.51
N ASP A 465 -4.70 49.30 -16.87
CA ASP A 465 -4.06 48.53 -17.93
C ASP A 465 -3.79 47.07 -17.53
N PHE A 466 -3.75 46.76 -16.23
CA PHE A 466 -3.55 45.43 -15.69
C PHE A 466 -4.31 45.20 -14.37
N HIS A 467 -4.52 43.93 -14.04
CA HIS A 467 -5.10 43.47 -12.77
C HIS A 467 -4.48 42.14 -12.36
N ILE A 468 -4.64 41.77 -11.08
CA ILE A 468 -4.21 40.48 -10.56
C ILE A 468 -5.36 39.46 -10.70
N CYS A 469 -5.08 38.30 -11.27
CA CYS A 469 -6.05 37.21 -11.46
C CYS A 469 -5.51 35.88 -10.92
N CYS A 470 -6.42 34.96 -10.57
CA CYS A 470 -6.05 33.61 -10.16
C CYS A 470 -5.57 32.81 -11.39
N HIS A 471 -4.40 32.21 -11.28
CA HIS A 471 -3.81 31.33 -12.30
C HIS A 471 -4.12 29.86 -12.02
N ASN A 472 -4.13 29.44 -10.75
CA ASN A 472 -4.48 28.09 -10.34
C ASN A 472 -5.26 28.12 -9.02
N GLU A 473 -6.53 27.70 -9.06
CA GLU A 473 -7.43 27.73 -7.90
C GLU A 473 -7.07 26.72 -6.80
N GLU A 474 -6.46 25.59 -7.16
CA GLU A 474 -6.02 24.54 -6.22
C GLU A 474 -4.75 24.95 -5.48
N MET A 475 -3.81 25.58 -6.20
CA MET A 475 -2.50 25.98 -5.66
C MET A 475 -2.48 27.45 -5.17
N LYS A 476 -3.61 28.16 -5.28
CA LYS A 476 -3.77 29.59 -4.94
C LYS A 476 -2.67 30.47 -5.54
N LEU A 477 -2.32 30.20 -6.80
CA LEU A 477 -1.32 30.97 -7.55
C LEU A 477 -1.99 32.17 -8.23
N TYR A 478 -1.36 33.34 -8.15
CA TYR A 478 -1.86 34.57 -8.75
C TYR A 478 -0.89 35.12 -9.78
N ARG A 479 -1.43 35.78 -10.81
CA ARG A 479 -0.64 36.41 -11.88
C ARG A 479 -1.18 37.77 -12.27
N LEU A 480 -0.30 38.64 -12.75
CA LEU A 480 -0.67 39.92 -13.37
C LEU A 480 -1.13 39.68 -14.82
N ARG A 481 -2.24 40.30 -15.21
CA ARG A 481 -2.83 40.20 -16.55
C ARG A 481 -3.17 41.58 -17.10
N ARG A 482 -2.73 41.89 -18.32
CA ARG A 482 -3.15 43.10 -19.05
C ARG A 482 -4.55 42.93 -19.64
N VAL A 483 -5.29 44.02 -19.74
CA VAL A 483 -6.65 44.02 -20.32
C VAL A 483 -6.61 43.83 -21.85
N SER A 484 -5.55 44.31 -22.50
CA SER A 484 -5.37 44.32 -23.95
C SER A 484 -4.84 43.02 -24.56
N ASP A 485 -4.27 42.10 -23.76
CA ASP A 485 -3.72 40.84 -24.26
C ASP A 485 -4.11 39.64 -23.36
N PRO A 486 -5.04 38.79 -23.81
CA PRO A 486 -5.45 37.61 -23.07
C PRO A 486 -4.45 36.44 -23.13
N GLY A 487 -3.45 36.47 -24.03
CA GLY A 487 -2.57 35.35 -24.35
C GLY A 487 -1.11 35.57 -23.94
N GLU A 488 -0.75 35.08 -22.75
CA GLU A 488 0.61 34.70 -22.33
C GLU A 488 1.82 35.45 -22.91
N GLN A 489 2.23 36.57 -22.30
CA GLN A 489 3.65 36.95 -22.18
C GLN A 489 3.90 37.73 -20.89
N ASP A 490 5.12 37.60 -20.36
CA ASP A 490 5.69 38.19 -19.14
C ASP A 490 5.30 39.66 -18.89
N VAL A 491 4.07 39.91 -18.43
CA VAL A 491 3.58 41.25 -18.07
C VAL A 491 4.56 41.93 -17.12
N PHE A 492 5.20 41.15 -16.27
CA PHE A 492 6.17 41.58 -15.27
C PHE A 492 7.37 42.36 -15.84
N ARG A 493 7.93 41.95 -16.98
CA ARG A 493 9.07 42.65 -17.62
C ARG A 493 8.65 43.97 -18.29
N THR A 494 7.37 44.14 -18.55
CA THR A 494 6.80 45.33 -19.21
C THR A 494 6.31 46.40 -18.23
N LEU A 495 6.38 46.16 -16.92
CA LEU A 495 6.00 47.13 -15.91
C LEU A 495 7.09 48.18 -15.72
N SER A 496 6.68 49.44 -15.68
CA SER A 496 7.51 50.56 -15.23
C SER A 496 7.88 50.40 -13.75
N GLU A 497 8.99 51.03 -13.36
CA GLU A 497 9.41 51.07 -11.94
C GLU A 497 8.34 51.68 -11.03
N GLY A 498 7.56 52.63 -11.55
CA GLY A 498 6.43 53.21 -10.81
C GLY A 498 5.28 52.21 -10.58
N GLU A 499 4.91 51.42 -11.59
CA GLU A 499 3.87 50.39 -11.45
C GLU A 499 4.28 49.30 -10.46
N LYS A 500 5.54 48.86 -10.48
CA LYS A 500 6.09 47.91 -9.50
C LYS A 500 5.97 48.47 -8.08
N THR A 501 6.34 49.74 -7.90
CA THR A 501 6.26 50.43 -6.60
C THR A 501 4.82 50.51 -6.09
N ILE A 502 3.85 50.86 -6.94
CA ILE A 502 2.43 50.91 -6.58
C ILE A 502 1.90 49.53 -6.16
N ILE A 503 2.19 48.47 -6.94
CA ILE A 503 1.74 47.11 -6.63
C ILE A 503 2.32 46.63 -5.29
N ALA A 504 3.63 46.81 -5.09
CA ALA A 504 4.28 46.46 -3.85
C ALA A 504 3.70 47.23 -2.66
N LEU A 505 3.41 48.52 -2.82
CA LEU A 505 2.82 49.36 -1.78
C LEU A 505 1.42 48.88 -1.41
N LEU A 506 0.56 48.59 -2.39
CA LEU A 506 -0.78 48.07 -2.14
C LEU A 506 -0.74 46.75 -1.39
N TYR A 507 0.15 45.86 -1.80
CA TYR A 507 0.34 44.58 -1.15
C TYR A 507 0.91 44.72 0.27
N PHE A 508 1.84 45.66 0.48
CA PHE A 508 2.35 46.01 1.81
C PHE A 508 1.23 46.53 2.73
N ILE A 509 0.37 47.41 2.22
CA ILE A 509 -0.77 47.96 2.96
C ILE A 509 -1.74 46.86 3.38
N GLU A 510 -2.10 45.94 2.48
CA GLU A 510 -2.98 44.81 2.81
C GLU A 510 -2.33 43.82 3.80
N SER A 511 -1.01 43.66 3.73
CA SER A 511 -0.24 42.88 4.72
C SER A 511 -0.28 43.55 6.10
N CYS A 512 -0.22 44.89 6.16
CA CYS A 512 -0.34 45.64 7.40
C CYS A 512 -1.72 45.49 8.05
N THR A 513 -2.80 45.45 7.25
CA THR A 513 -4.19 45.34 7.73
C THR A 513 -4.61 43.93 8.14
N GLY A 514 -3.74 42.91 7.96
CA GLY A 514 -4.01 41.53 8.41
C GLY A 514 -4.78 40.66 7.42
N SER A 515 -5.02 41.14 6.19
CA SER A 515 -5.80 40.42 5.17
C SER A 515 -5.08 39.18 4.59
N VAL A 516 -3.78 39.01 4.86
CA VAL A 516 -2.90 38.08 4.13
C VAL A 516 -2.34 36.94 5.02
N THR A 517 -2.45 37.05 6.34
CA THR A 517 -1.96 36.01 7.28
C THR A 517 -2.96 35.81 8.43
N PRO A 518 -3.64 34.64 8.50
CA PRO A 518 -4.59 34.33 9.57
C PRO A 518 -3.96 34.27 10.98
N ASP A 519 -2.64 34.09 11.08
CA ASP A 519 -1.94 33.84 12.35
C ASP A 519 -1.27 35.07 12.99
N ALA A 520 -1.33 36.26 12.38
CA ALA A 520 -0.73 37.45 12.97
C ALA A 520 -1.67 38.13 13.99
N VAL A 521 -1.92 37.46 15.12
CA VAL A 521 -2.53 38.03 16.34
C VAL A 521 -1.54 39.00 17.00
N HIS A 522 -1.19 40.08 16.30
CA HIS A 522 -0.35 41.16 16.81
C HIS A 522 -1.09 42.50 16.72
N ASP A 523 -2.38 42.47 17.06
CA ASP A 523 -3.19 43.67 17.16
C ASP A 523 -2.60 44.57 18.27
N GLY A 524 -2.07 45.73 17.88
CA GLY A 524 -1.45 46.71 18.79
C GLY A 524 0.06 46.61 19.06
N ARG A 525 0.82 45.68 18.44
CA ARG A 525 2.30 45.56 18.59
C ARG A 525 3.10 45.77 17.28
N LYS A 526 2.48 46.29 16.23
CA LYS A 526 3.14 46.55 14.94
C LYS A 526 3.91 47.88 14.95
N ILE A 527 5.11 47.89 14.38
CA ILE A 527 5.81 49.12 13.95
C ILE A 527 5.91 49.10 12.42
N ILE A 528 5.25 50.05 11.75
CA ILE A 528 5.26 50.15 10.29
C ILE A 528 6.30 51.20 9.90
N VAL A 529 7.22 50.86 9.00
CA VAL A 529 8.24 51.78 8.48
C VAL A 529 8.08 51.87 6.97
N ILE A 530 7.79 53.05 6.44
CA ILE A 530 7.59 53.31 5.03
C ILE A 530 8.70 54.25 4.55
N ASP A 531 9.61 53.75 3.74
CA ASP A 531 10.71 54.50 3.16
C ASP A 531 10.40 54.88 1.71
N ASP A 532 10.14 56.16 1.53
CA ASP A 532 9.97 56.85 0.26
C ASP A 532 8.97 56.18 -0.71
N PRO A 533 7.67 56.13 -0.33
CA PRO A 533 6.64 55.36 -1.05
C PRO A 533 6.31 55.89 -2.45
N ILE A 534 6.88 57.03 -2.82
CA ILE A 534 6.64 57.72 -4.09
C ILE A 534 7.89 57.83 -4.96
N SER A 535 8.98 57.12 -4.61
CA SER A 535 10.17 57.06 -5.44
C SER A 535 9.80 56.58 -6.85
N SER A 536 10.23 57.31 -7.88
CA SER A 536 9.96 57.02 -9.30
C SER A 536 8.48 57.09 -9.72
N LEU A 537 7.59 57.67 -8.92
CA LEU A 537 6.19 57.93 -9.30
C LEU A 537 6.01 59.31 -9.96
N SER A 538 5.06 59.42 -10.89
CA SER A 538 4.66 60.72 -11.43
C SER A 538 3.97 61.56 -10.35
N HIS A 539 4.02 62.90 -10.49
CA HIS A 539 3.43 63.82 -9.51
C HIS A 539 1.93 63.58 -9.26
N ASN A 540 1.22 63.01 -10.23
CA ASN A 540 -0.20 62.70 -10.12
C ASN A 540 -0.51 61.63 -9.05
N TYR A 541 0.44 60.74 -8.75
CA TYR A 541 0.23 59.68 -7.75
C TYR A 541 0.53 60.11 -6.31
N ILE A 542 1.16 61.28 -6.09
CA ILE A 542 1.56 61.74 -4.75
C ILE A 542 0.33 61.89 -3.84
N TYR A 543 -0.71 62.56 -4.33
CA TYR A 543 -1.97 62.77 -3.59
C TYR A 543 -2.66 61.45 -3.28
N GLU A 544 -2.71 60.55 -4.26
CA GLU A 544 -3.40 59.28 -4.11
C GLU A 544 -2.68 58.34 -3.13
N VAL A 545 -1.35 58.26 -3.20
CA VAL A 545 -0.53 57.49 -2.25
C VAL A 545 -0.66 58.04 -0.83
N ALA A 546 -0.60 59.37 -0.66
CA ALA A 546 -0.79 60.01 0.64
C ALA A 546 -2.20 59.73 1.21
N SER A 547 -3.24 59.87 0.38
CA SER A 547 -4.63 59.56 0.73
C SER A 547 -4.83 58.09 1.11
N LEU A 548 -4.17 57.18 0.40
CA LEU A 548 -4.22 55.74 0.66
C LEU A 548 -3.59 55.39 2.00
N ILE A 549 -2.37 55.88 2.28
CA ILE A 549 -1.68 55.69 3.58
C ILE A 549 -2.52 56.26 4.72
N LYS A 550 -3.09 57.45 4.53
CA LYS A 550 -4.02 58.06 5.48
C LYS A 550 -5.21 57.15 5.79
N ARG A 551 -5.90 56.67 4.76
CA ARG A 551 -7.16 55.91 4.89
C ARG A 551 -6.94 54.52 5.46
N LYS A 552 -5.86 53.84 5.08
CA LYS A 552 -5.62 52.42 5.40
C LYS A 552 -4.67 52.19 6.59
N ILE A 553 -3.82 53.16 6.92
CA ILE A 553 -2.83 53.02 8.01
C ILE A 553 -3.05 54.04 9.13
N ILE A 554 -3.08 55.34 8.80
CA ILE A 554 -3.11 56.40 9.84
C ILE A 554 -4.46 56.47 10.55
N LYS A 555 -5.57 56.57 9.81
CA LYS A 555 -6.93 56.69 10.37
C LYS A 555 -7.38 55.44 11.15
N PRO A 556 -7.15 54.20 10.66
CA PRO A 556 -7.54 52.99 11.38
C PRO A 556 -6.61 52.65 12.54
N GLU A 557 -5.51 53.40 12.71
CA GLU A 557 -4.53 53.17 13.77
C GLU A 557 -3.86 51.78 13.69
N THR A 558 -3.61 51.29 12.47
CA THR A 558 -3.16 49.92 12.16
C THR A 558 -1.83 49.53 12.81
N ALA A 559 -1.03 50.51 13.26
CA ALA A 559 0.24 50.31 13.93
C ALA A 559 0.36 51.12 15.21
N ARG A 560 1.13 50.59 16.16
CA ARG A 560 1.49 51.28 17.40
C ARG A 560 2.40 52.47 17.12
N HIS A 561 3.37 52.27 16.22
CA HIS A 561 4.28 53.30 15.73
C HIS A 561 4.36 53.22 14.21
N LEU A 562 4.14 54.35 13.54
CA LEU A 562 4.27 54.50 12.09
C LEU A 562 5.42 55.47 11.80
N VAL A 563 6.44 55.02 11.06
CA VAL A 563 7.56 55.84 10.64
C VAL A 563 7.50 56.01 9.13
N ILE A 564 7.36 57.25 8.65
CA ILE A 564 7.37 57.57 7.22
C ILE A 564 8.61 58.39 6.92
N LEU A 565 9.46 57.91 6.02
CA LEU A 565 10.63 58.62 5.54
C LEU A 565 10.40 59.07 4.11
N THR A 566 10.78 60.30 3.77
CA THR A 566 10.68 60.77 2.38
C THR A 566 11.73 61.83 2.07
N HIS A 567 12.09 61.95 0.78
CA HIS A 567 12.87 63.06 0.26
C HIS A 567 12.02 64.14 -0.41
N ASN A 568 10.73 63.88 -0.61
CA ASN A 568 9.84 64.75 -1.34
C ASN A 568 9.06 65.63 -0.36
N LEU A 569 9.31 66.95 -0.43
CA LEU A 569 8.69 67.91 0.49
C LEU A 569 7.18 68.02 0.29
N PHE A 570 6.68 67.92 -0.95
CA PHE A 570 5.24 67.93 -1.20
C PHE A 570 4.54 66.75 -0.54
N PHE A 571 5.08 65.54 -0.68
CA PHE A 571 4.53 64.36 -0.01
C PHE A 571 4.59 64.48 1.52
N PHE A 572 5.71 65.01 2.05
CA PHE A 572 5.82 65.31 3.48
C PHE A 572 4.70 66.23 3.95
N GLN A 573 4.44 67.33 3.22
CA GLN A 573 3.38 68.28 3.55
C GLN A 573 1.98 67.66 3.41
N GLU A 574 1.71 66.86 2.38
CA GLU A 574 0.42 66.18 2.20
C GLU A 574 0.10 65.19 3.35
N ILE A 575 1.12 64.46 3.83
CA ILE A 575 0.98 63.60 5.01
C ILE A 575 0.81 64.43 6.29
N LEU A 576 1.45 65.59 6.41
CA LEU A 576 1.30 66.49 7.56
C LEU A 576 -0.09 67.16 7.60
N LEU A 577 -0.58 67.67 6.49
CA LEU A 577 -1.92 68.27 6.32
C LEU A 577 -3.05 67.28 6.58
N THR A 578 -2.73 65.99 6.54
CA THR A 578 -3.66 64.94 6.94
C THR A 578 -3.96 64.95 8.44
N ALA A 579 -3.04 65.42 9.28
CA ALA A 579 -3.20 65.54 10.73
C ALA A 579 -3.78 66.89 11.16
N VAL A 580 -3.53 67.96 10.40
CA VAL A 580 -3.85 69.34 10.78
C VAL A 580 -4.52 70.07 9.62
N ARG A 581 -5.75 70.58 9.84
CA ARG A 581 -6.53 71.31 8.80
C ARG A 581 -5.98 72.71 8.49
N ARG A 582 -5.29 73.36 9.45
CA ARG A 582 -4.61 74.66 9.30
C ARG A 582 -3.41 74.75 10.26
N LEU A 583 -2.27 75.23 9.77
CA LEU A 583 -1.01 75.43 10.51
C LEU A 583 -1.08 76.58 11.55
N GLU A 584 -2.21 76.77 12.23
CA GLU A 584 -2.46 77.92 13.13
C GLU A 584 -2.04 77.65 14.59
N SER A 585 -1.56 76.44 14.92
CA SER A 585 -1.16 76.07 16.29
C SER A 585 0.26 76.51 16.65
N LYS A 586 0.47 77.08 17.85
CA LYS A 586 1.80 77.36 18.45
C LYS A 586 2.62 76.09 18.79
N LEU A 587 2.21 74.91 18.32
CA LEU A 587 2.90 73.64 18.55
C LEU A 587 3.91 73.40 17.43
N ASP A 588 5.05 72.80 17.75
CA ASP A 588 6.06 72.42 16.75
C ASP A 588 5.67 71.18 15.94
N ALA A 589 4.76 70.34 16.45
CA ALA A 589 4.24 69.17 15.75
C ALA A 589 2.79 68.85 16.18
N PRO A 590 2.02 68.14 15.33
CA PRO A 590 0.68 67.66 15.71
C PRO A 590 0.72 66.74 16.93
N LYS A 591 -0.38 66.69 17.70
CA LYS A 591 -0.45 65.83 18.91
C LYS A 591 -0.21 64.36 18.55
N GLY A 592 0.79 63.74 19.18
CA GLY A 592 1.17 62.34 18.95
C GLY A 592 2.02 62.12 17.69
N TRP A 593 2.54 63.19 17.08
CA TRP A 593 3.43 63.16 15.93
C TRP A 593 4.83 63.65 16.31
N SER A 594 5.86 63.02 15.74
CA SER A 594 7.24 63.53 15.72
C SER A 594 7.59 63.94 14.30
N LEU A 595 8.10 65.16 14.14
CA LEU A 595 8.65 65.65 12.88
C LEU A 595 10.17 65.72 13.01
N LEU A 596 10.88 65.00 12.17
CA LEU A 596 12.34 64.89 12.22
C LEU A 596 12.93 65.17 10.85
N ARG A 597 14.20 65.59 10.85
CA ARG A 597 14.99 65.82 9.65
C ARG A 597 16.34 65.14 9.74
N ILE A 598 16.71 64.45 8.66
CA ILE A 598 18.04 63.86 8.51
C ILE A 598 18.91 64.81 7.69
N ILE A 599 19.98 65.27 8.33
CA ILE A 599 21.00 66.14 7.76
C ILE A 599 22.28 65.34 7.53
N LYS A 600 23.09 65.75 6.55
CA LYS A 600 24.34 65.09 6.23
C LYS A 600 25.44 66.12 6.01
N ASN A 601 26.47 66.04 6.86
CA ASN A 601 27.74 66.70 6.64
C ASN A 601 28.80 65.64 6.28
N GLU A 602 29.83 65.43 7.11
CA GLU A 602 30.74 64.27 7.01
C GLU A 602 30.01 62.97 7.37
N HIS A 603 29.19 63.03 8.41
CA HIS A 603 28.29 61.96 8.84
C HIS A 603 26.84 62.45 8.91
N SER A 604 25.91 61.49 8.92
CA SER A 604 24.47 61.76 8.98
C SER A 604 24.05 61.96 10.44
N ASP A 605 23.12 62.89 10.66
CA ASP A 605 22.54 63.16 11.97
C ASP A 605 21.03 63.40 11.86
N CYS A 606 20.31 63.28 12.98
CA CYS A 606 18.86 63.46 13.04
C CYS A 606 18.51 64.59 14.01
N ILE A 607 17.80 65.60 13.50
CA ILE A 607 17.37 66.77 14.28
C ILE A 607 15.84 66.90 14.25
N PRO A 608 15.22 67.50 15.28
CA PRO A 608 13.81 67.87 15.23
C PRO A 608 13.52 68.86 14.09
N LEU A 609 12.32 68.79 13.53
CA LEU A 609 11.81 69.72 12.52
C LEU A 609 10.49 70.30 13.02
N SER A 610 10.28 71.61 12.93
CA SER A 610 8.98 72.22 13.26
C SER A 610 8.04 72.19 12.06
N MET A 611 6.74 72.09 12.29
CA MET A 611 5.71 72.20 11.25
C MET A 611 5.65 73.59 10.59
N HIS A 612 6.31 74.59 11.18
CA HIS A 612 6.45 75.95 10.65
C HIS A 612 7.74 76.14 9.83
N GLU A 613 8.61 75.13 9.81
CA GLU A 613 9.84 75.11 9.03
C GLU A 613 9.61 74.33 7.72
N MET A 614 10.25 74.76 6.63
CA MET A 614 10.15 74.10 5.31
C MET A 614 8.71 73.94 4.78
N LEU A 615 7.91 75.01 4.83
CA LEU A 615 6.53 75.00 4.33
C LEU A 615 6.45 74.79 2.82
N ASN A 616 7.49 75.22 2.10
CA ASN A 616 7.59 75.09 0.65
C ASN A 616 9.05 74.92 0.21
N GLU A 617 9.25 74.59 -1.06
CA GLU A 617 10.57 74.34 -1.64
C GLU A 617 11.50 75.55 -1.48
N TYR A 618 10.96 76.76 -1.61
CA TYR A 618 11.73 77.99 -1.46
C TYR A 618 12.31 78.15 -0.05
N GLN A 619 11.50 77.95 0.99
CA GLN A 619 11.96 77.96 2.38
C GLN A 619 12.96 76.83 2.66
N ALA A 620 12.82 75.67 2.01
CA ALA A 620 13.77 74.58 2.17
C ALA A 620 15.17 74.91 1.60
N LEU A 621 15.25 75.74 0.56
CA LEU A 621 16.53 76.28 0.05
C LEU A 621 17.20 77.18 1.10
N TRP A 622 16.46 78.11 1.70
CA TRP A 622 16.99 78.97 2.77
C TRP A 622 17.43 78.17 4.00
N GLN A 623 16.66 77.15 4.38
CA GLN A 623 17.04 76.27 5.48
C GLN A 623 18.35 75.52 5.17
N THR A 624 18.57 75.13 3.91
CA THR A 624 19.85 74.51 3.48
C THR A 624 21.02 75.48 3.66
N LEU A 625 20.83 76.78 3.39
CA LEU A 625 21.84 77.80 3.69
C LEU A 625 22.11 77.90 5.20
N LYS A 626 21.07 77.97 6.04
CA LYS A 626 21.21 77.98 7.52
C LYS A 626 21.99 76.76 8.01
N ASP A 627 21.73 75.58 7.46
CA ASP A 627 22.42 74.36 7.85
C ASP A 627 23.91 74.41 7.51
N VAL A 628 24.28 74.94 6.34
CA VAL A 628 25.70 75.12 6.02
C VAL A 628 26.31 76.16 6.97
N ARG A 629 25.63 77.29 7.25
CA ARG A 629 26.05 78.30 8.24
C ARG A 629 26.33 77.67 9.61
N ASP A 630 25.50 76.73 10.03
CA ASP A 630 25.61 76.06 11.32
C ASP A 630 26.53 74.80 11.29
N ASN A 631 27.25 74.55 10.20
CA ASN A 631 28.12 73.37 9.98
C ASN A 631 27.37 72.01 10.02
N LYS A 632 26.07 72.03 9.74
CA LYS A 632 25.19 70.85 9.66
C LYS A 632 25.13 70.24 8.26
N SER A 633 25.64 70.94 7.24
CA SER A 633 25.68 70.51 5.84
C SER A 633 26.99 70.93 5.15
N GLN A 634 27.33 70.29 4.03
CA GLN A 634 28.58 70.52 3.31
C GLN A 634 28.57 71.84 2.52
N VAL A 635 29.70 72.54 2.46
CA VAL A 635 29.84 73.83 1.73
C VAL A 635 29.55 73.70 0.23
N ILE A 636 29.75 72.50 -0.35
CA ILE A 636 29.56 72.24 -1.77
C ILE A 636 28.12 72.47 -2.27
N VAL A 637 27.12 72.45 -1.39
CA VAL A 637 25.71 72.69 -1.79
C VAL A 637 25.37 74.19 -1.89
N LEU A 638 26.22 75.09 -1.36
CA LEU A 638 25.96 76.53 -1.35
C LEU A 638 25.76 77.11 -2.75
N PRO A 639 26.62 76.86 -3.76
CA PRO A 639 26.54 77.58 -5.03
C PRO A 639 25.20 77.35 -5.75
N ASN A 640 24.76 76.09 -5.83
CA ASN A 640 23.49 75.72 -6.46
C ASN A 640 22.28 76.22 -5.66
N THR A 641 22.33 76.14 -4.32
CA THR A 641 21.24 76.62 -3.45
C THR A 641 21.08 78.13 -3.54
N MET A 642 22.18 78.88 -3.50
CA MET A 642 22.19 80.34 -3.64
C MET A 642 21.65 80.78 -4.99
N ARG A 643 22.06 80.11 -6.10
CA ARG A 643 21.52 80.37 -7.43
C ARG A 643 20.00 80.18 -7.48
N ASN A 644 19.51 79.04 -7.03
CA ASN A 644 18.08 78.73 -7.02
C ASN A 644 17.28 79.76 -6.20
N ILE A 645 17.83 80.25 -5.08
CA ILE A 645 17.17 81.29 -4.28
C ILE A 645 17.08 82.61 -5.04
N LEU A 646 18.16 83.05 -5.68
CA LEU A 646 18.18 84.30 -6.46
C LEU A 646 17.20 84.20 -7.63
N GLU A 647 17.30 83.13 -8.42
CA GLU A 647 16.43 82.93 -9.58
C GLU A 647 14.96 82.85 -9.14
N TYR A 648 14.62 82.02 -8.14
CA TYR A 648 13.25 81.87 -7.68
C TYR A 648 12.67 83.18 -7.14
N TYR A 649 13.39 83.89 -6.28
CA TYR A 649 12.90 85.12 -5.64
C TYR A 649 12.76 86.26 -6.65
N PHE A 650 13.80 86.52 -7.44
CA PHE A 650 13.81 87.66 -8.35
C PHE A 650 13.01 87.41 -9.62
N SER A 651 12.79 86.14 -10.02
CA SER A 651 11.79 85.79 -11.04
C SER A 651 10.38 86.07 -10.52
N PHE A 652 10.05 85.61 -9.31
CA PHE A 652 8.75 85.86 -8.69
C PHE A 652 8.48 87.35 -8.45
N ALA A 653 9.50 88.11 -8.04
CA ALA A 653 9.41 89.56 -7.84
C ALA A 653 9.48 90.38 -9.16
N CYS A 654 9.58 89.72 -10.32
CA CYS A 654 9.74 90.34 -11.65
C CYS A 654 10.94 91.32 -11.76
N LYS A 655 12.05 90.99 -11.11
CA LYS A 655 13.28 91.81 -11.02
C LYS A 655 14.50 91.15 -11.70
N GLU A 656 14.28 90.19 -12.60
CA GLU A 656 15.35 89.43 -13.27
C GLU A 656 16.37 90.33 -14.00
N GLU A 657 15.90 91.31 -14.77
CA GLU A 657 16.76 92.25 -15.49
C GLU A 657 17.56 93.17 -14.53
N LYS A 658 16.98 93.51 -13.37
CA LYS A 658 17.68 94.27 -12.32
C LYS A 658 18.76 93.39 -11.68
N LEU A 659 18.46 92.11 -11.41
CA LEU A 659 19.42 91.16 -10.87
C LEU A 659 20.63 90.97 -11.81
N GLU A 660 20.39 90.78 -13.10
CA GLU A 660 21.46 90.61 -14.10
C GLU A 660 22.39 91.85 -14.18
N LYS A 661 21.80 93.06 -14.20
CA LYS A 661 22.56 94.32 -14.18
C LYS A 661 23.36 94.49 -12.89
N THR A 662 22.78 94.18 -11.73
CA THR A 662 23.46 94.29 -10.43
C THR A 662 24.60 93.29 -10.31
N LEU A 663 24.43 92.07 -10.81
CA LEU A 663 25.50 91.06 -10.84
C LEU A 663 26.66 91.50 -11.77
N ALA A 664 26.36 92.10 -12.92
CA ALA A 664 27.36 92.65 -13.83
C ALA A 664 28.09 93.88 -13.24
N ALA A 665 27.37 94.75 -12.52
CA ALA A 665 27.94 95.89 -11.80
C ALA A 665 28.88 95.43 -10.67
N LEU A 666 28.43 94.49 -9.83
CA LEU A 666 29.24 93.91 -8.75
C LEU A 666 30.50 93.19 -9.27
N ALA A 667 30.43 92.57 -10.44
CA ALA A 667 31.57 91.93 -11.09
C ALA A 667 32.59 92.94 -11.66
N SER A 668 32.16 94.16 -12.02
CA SER A 668 33.01 95.19 -12.63
C SER A 668 33.58 96.21 -11.61
N GLU A 669 32.84 96.57 -10.56
CA GLU A 669 33.27 97.54 -9.54
C GLU A 669 34.32 97.00 -8.57
N HIS A 670 34.40 95.68 -8.36
CA HIS A 670 35.33 95.10 -7.39
C HIS A 670 36.53 94.48 -8.11
N ALA A 671 37.63 95.23 -8.14
CA ALA A 671 38.88 94.93 -8.85
C ALA A 671 39.58 93.61 -8.45
N GLU A 672 39.06 92.87 -7.46
CA GLU A 672 39.64 91.62 -6.98
C GLU A 672 39.10 90.36 -7.70
N GLY A 673 38.21 90.49 -8.69
CA GLY A 673 37.71 89.35 -9.49
C GLY A 673 36.90 88.30 -8.71
N ARG A 674 36.63 88.53 -7.42
CA ARG A 674 35.94 87.59 -6.52
C ARG A 674 34.46 87.42 -6.86
N TYR A 675 33.77 88.48 -7.30
CA TYR A 675 32.35 88.42 -7.69
C TYR A 675 32.14 87.73 -9.06
N ASP A 676 32.99 87.98 -10.05
CA ASP A 676 32.98 87.23 -11.32
C ASP A 676 33.28 85.74 -11.06
N SER A 677 34.23 85.44 -10.17
CA SER A 677 34.53 84.06 -9.75
C SER A 677 33.37 83.40 -9.02
N PHE A 678 32.69 84.12 -8.11
CA PHE A 678 31.51 83.64 -7.39
C PHE A 678 30.32 83.42 -8.33
N TYR A 679 30.02 84.38 -9.20
CA TYR A 679 28.92 84.28 -10.17
C TYR A 679 29.15 83.13 -11.16
N ARG A 680 30.39 82.96 -11.65
CA ARG A 680 30.77 81.78 -12.45
C ARG A 680 30.71 80.50 -11.64
N ALA A 681 31.05 80.52 -10.34
CA ALA A 681 30.99 79.33 -9.48
C ALA A 681 29.54 78.86 -9.25
N ILE A 682 28.60 79.77 -8.97
CA ILE A 682 27.17 79.42 -8.83
C ILE A 682 26.55 78.98 -10.15
N ASN A 683 26.98 79.56 -11.28
CA ASN A 683 26.47 79.21 -12.61
C ASN A 683 27.13 77.96 -13.23
N ARG A 684 28.36 77.59 -12.86
CA ARG A 684 29.00 76.33 -13.32
C ARG A 684 28.62 75.12 -12.48
N HIS A 685 28.33 75.31 -11.19
CA HIS A 685 27.90 74.22 -10.31
C HIS A 685 26.39 73.91 -10.40
N SER A 686 25.62 74.67 -11.19
CA SER A 686 24.30 74.25 -11.64
C SER A 686 24.44 73.27 -12.80
N HIS A 687 23.73 72.16 -12.77
CA HIS A 687 23.83 71.05 -13.72
C HIS A 687 23.32 71.36 -15.15
N SER A 688 23.85 72.37 -15.84
CA SER A 688 23.46 72.72 -17.21
C SER A 688 24.59 72.70 -18.24
N ASP A 689 25.85 72.46 -17.86
CA ASP A 689 26.97 72.49 -18.82
C ASP A 689 27.90 71.27 -18.71
N GLY A 690 28.07 70.54 -19.81
CA GLY A 690 28.74 69.23 -19.90
C GLY A 690 30.27 69.24 -19.77
N ARG A 691 30.86 70.27 -19.14
CA ARG A 691 32.30 70.41 -18.93
C ARG A 691 32.63 70.82 -17.50
N ASN A 692 32.26 70.01 -16.52
CA ASN A 692 32.64 70.22 -15.12
C ASN A 692 33.95 69.52 -14.77
N ILE A 693 35.02 70.30 -14.56
CA ILE A 693 36.27 69.86 -13.95
C ILE A 693 36.17 70.16 -12.44
N LEU A 694 36.03 69.12 -11.61
CA LEU A 694 35.81 69.17 -10.16
C LEU A 694 37.02 69.64 -9.31
N SER A 695 37.99 70.36 -9.88
CA SER A 695 39.33 70.52 -9.25
C SER A 695 39.75 71.95 -8.91
N THR A 696 38.86 72.94 -8.85
CA THR A 696 39.28 74.34 -8.57
C THR A 696 38.43 75.03 -7.51
N GLY A 697 39.00 75.16 -6.31
CA GLY A 697 38.82 76.27 -5.37
C GLY A 697 37.44 76.45 -4.74
N ILE A 698 37.16 75.71 -3.66
CA ILE A 698 36.09 76.08 -2.73
C ILE A 698 36.51 77.39 -2.06
N MET A 699 35.83 78.51 -2.35
CA MET A 699 36.00 79.73 -1.55
C MET A 699 35.61 79.45 -0.09
N ASP A 700 36.20 80.17 0.86
CA ASP A 700 35.82 79.99 2.25
C ASP A 700 34.31 80.22 2.45
N LYS A 701 33.71 79.42 3.34
CA LYS A 701 32.28 79.48 3.64
C LYS A 701 31.84 80.90 4.01
N SER A 702 32.65 81.62 4.79
CA SER A 702 32.36 83.00 5.20
C SER A 702 32.23 83.95 3.99
N GLU A 703 33.07 83.74 2.98
CA GLU A 703 33.09 84.55 1.77
C GLU A 703 31.85 84.28 0.90
N TYR A 704 31.41 83.03 0.79
CA TYR A 704 30.14 82.69 0.10
C TYR A 704 28.94 83.44 0.69
N PHE A 705 28.78 83.45 2.02
CA PHE A 705 27.69 84.17 2.67
C PHE A 705 27.82 85.69 2.54
N ARG A 706 29.04 86.23 2.64
CA ARG A 706 29.30 87.67 2.47
C ARG A 706 28.93 88.17 1.08
N LEU A 707 29.39 87.46 0.05
CA LEU A 707 29.10 87.81 -1.35
C LEU A 707 27.61 87.68 -1.66
N PHE A 708 26.96 86.62 -1.15
CA PHE A 708 25.53 86.39 -1.32
C PHE A 708 24.68 87.45 -0.62
N ARG A 709 25.00 87.83 0.63
CA ARG A 709 24.33 88.91 1.35
C ARG A 709 24.42 90.25 0.61
N LYS A 710 25.60 90.59 0.10
CA LYS A 710 25.82 91.85 -0.63
C LYS A 710 24.95 91.97 -1.89
N ILE A 711 24.60 90.86 -2.56
CA ILE A 711 23.66 90.90 -3.69
C ILE A 711 22.28 91.40 -3.23
N PHE A 712 21.79 90.96 -2.07
CA PHE A 712 20.52 91.46 -1.52
C PHE A 712 20.61 92.91 -1.04
N GLU A 713 21.78 93.35 -0.57
CA GLU A 713 22.05 94.76 -0.19
C GLU A 713 21.96 95.69 -1.40
N GLU A 714 22.67 95.41 -2.49
CA GLU A 714 22.64 96.22 -3.73
C GLU A 714 21.29 96.17 -4.45
N MET A 715 20.47 95.16 -4.15
CA MET A 715 19.13 95.00 -4.73
C MET A 715 18.02 95.72 -3.95
N ASP A 716 18.35 96.35 -2.82
CA ASP A 716 17.44 96.94 -1.83
C ASP A 716 16.52 95.91 -1.13
N GLU A 717 16.96 94.65 -1.02
CA GLU A 717 16.17 93.52 -0.51
C GLU A 717 16.82 92.87 0.74
N LEU A 718 17.65 93.64 1.46
CA LEU A 718 18.34 93.15 2.67
C LEU A 718 17.35 92.67 3.75
N THR A 719 16.18 93.31 3.86
CA THR A 719 15.13 92.93 4.82
C THR A 719 14.66 91.49 4.62
N HIS A 720 14.52 91.06 3.37
CA HIS A 720 14.14 89.68 3.03
C HIS A 720 15.25 88.69 3.38
N TYR A 721 16.51 89.02 3.06
CA TYR A 721 17.66 88.20 3.44
C TYR A 721 17.74 88.01 4.95
N CYS A 722 17.69 89.10 5.72
CA CYS A 722 17.75 89.05 7.19
C CYS A 722 16.58 88.25 7.77
N SER A 723 15.37 88.45 7.26
CA SER A 723 14.19 87.67 7.69
C SER A 723 14.35 86.18 7.40
N MET A 724 14.91 85.81 6.25
CA MET A 724 15.08 84.40 5.87
C MET A 724 16.27 83.74 6.54
N MET A 725 17.28 84.50 7.00
CA MET A 725 18.46 84.00 7.71
C MET A 725 18.34 84.10 9.25
N ASP A 726 17.23 84.63 9.76
CA ASP A 726 16.99 84.93 11.18
C ASP A 726 18.03 85.90 11.79
N GLU A 727 18.50 86.87 10.99
CA GLU A 727 19.46 87.89 11.41
C GLU A 727 18.74 89.18 11.83
N LYS A 728 19.22 89.85 12.89
CA LYS A 728 18.73 91.18 13.27
C LYS A 728 19.46 92.24 12.45
N GLN A 729 18.73 93.22 11.91
CA GLN A 729 19.35 94.42 11.35
C GLN A 729 20.02 95.21 12.47
N ASP A 730 21.32 95.48 12.35
CA ASP A 730 21.92 96.57 13.11
C ASP A 730 21.42 97.88 12.50
N GLU A 731 20.66 98.67 13.28
CA GLU A 731 20.23 100.01 12.90
C GLU A 731 21.48 100.89 12.70
N VAL A 732 21.75 101.28 11.46
CA VAL A 732 22.72 102.35 11.18
C VAL A 732 21.96 103.68 11.38
N ILE A 733 22.35 104.40 12.44
CA ILE A 733 21.91 105.78 12.75
C ILE A 733 22.44 106.76 11.70
#